data_AF-A0A0D7WTJ9-F1
#
_entry.id   AF-A0A0D7WTJ9-F1
#
_cell.length_a   1.000
_cell.length_b   1.000
_cell.length_c   1.000
_cell.angle_alpha   90.00
_cell.angle_beta   90.00
_cell.angle_gamma   90.00
#
_symmetry.space_group_name_H-M   'P 1'
#
loop_
_entity.id
_entity.type
_entity.pdbx_description
1 polymer ?
#
loop_
_entity_poly.entity_id
_entity_poly.type
_entity_poly.pdbx_seq_one_letter_code
_entity_poly.pdbx_strand_id
1 'polypeptide(L)'
;AIPFPARSVMYNDELYPCYSIEQTEEIPIITINEESIGFKRVEYPQYENKSVQFFDGQGLMSFQFAERIRQHLNLSYSPNAVQGRLPYIKGNFIRFDLMKWFKEHNVTQIKDVFGESKPIIDKQGRPIDLILTKSCFKAWHQYSEEEAKPKCLFENITEYEALLKVHNHNNFWVANYAKPAYQMNAYTPLTYQYIHALNLTLNDLFQLATPLMDVIKRVLHGQKDDTHGKWLRDIAYTKAFLHMLVQEDDEPKNEDEESDEQEDEIERGQKKQFINEIIQAIDLNELMLYDGNVRKFIVKQAMLKVQDMLKGRIPIRGSYFYLTNDPIAFMEHASGKPVTGVLKKNQAFMNRKRGMHALFRSPLTIFNEVGKLDFVQVHTRYICHLDNVIVLNCCDLTLARLGLGDVDGDTALCTNDPTILKAVIDAPTIINEDDKKVAAPVPNHMDSIVNMELKSLHNLTGRCTNVNTYFQNLALEEGSLQARVLENSVLKFLQGQIIDATKNGLEVEIPYVLDRLAIQMPYFFRFAKGGKAEDYQHSMKSPFNQFCVVAEKYIDDKFQMEDGKLDQSIFSIESTRQLIQDMSKISQPKFLSYLARIEPLYTEYNKQKKPIDHRRMQFNELKKWERDNDTRKAISVEYARLREEYQAQCEEICPYPSILASVAVEIAYQNYRTYSFAWLFVDGLLENLKQHENVLKMEVRKVNRLTNRNVEGKELIIQAGIATIDDLEFPFYMPDGVYSLFEIMGQYFIGYEAERETVVQISNTPSLLDGRSTRRTLKDYSLGFSTLKKSQEESQLIADDVLGKKLKIQVVEYRYVHIMDEQGELKCIIPRDQVIRRDEGLSLLDFNGTAIEFLSIEKVTKSSFKAIVHID
;
A
#
# COMPACT_ATOMS: atom_id res chain seq x y z
N ALA A 1 -0.77 40.71 33.94
CA ALA A 1 -2.12 40.37 34.43
C ALA A 1 -3.02 40.22 33.22
N ILE A 2 -3.69 39.07 33.06
CA ILE A 2 -4.56 38.83 31.89
C ILE A 2 -5.79 39.75 32.04
N PRO A 3 -6.13 40.59 31.05
CA PRO A 3 -7.29 41.46 31.15
C PRO A 3 -8.57 40.63 31.26
N PHE A 4 -9.55 41.10 32.04
CA PHE A 4 -10.89 40.49 32.05
C PHE A 4 -11.55 40.72 30.69
N PRO A 5 -12.23 39.72 30.10
CA PRO A 5 -12.92 39.89 28.82
C PRO A 5 -13.99 40.99 28.90
N ALA A 6 -14.07 41.85 27.88
CA ALA A 6 -15.08 42.91 27.80
C ALA A 6 -16.52 42.39 27.85
N ARG A 7 -16.75 41.20 27.32
CA ARG A 7 -18.00 40.44 27.45
C ARG A 7 -17.75 38.97 27.20
N SER A 8 -18.76 38.14 27.43
CA SER A 8 -18.77 36.76 26.93
C SER A 8 -19.92 36.58 25.95
N VAL A 9 -19.71 35.80 24.91
CA VAL A 9 -20.72 35.47 23.90
C VAL A 9 -20.87 33.96 23.82
N MET A 10 -22.11 33.48 23.77
CA MET A 10 -22.41 32.09 23.47
C MET A 10 -22.28 31.85 21.96
N TYR A 11 -21.43 30.90 21.57
CA TYR A 11 -21.28 30.44 20.20
C TYR A 11 -21.15 28.92 20.20
N ASN A 12 -21.95 28.20 19.41
CA ASN A 12 -22.01 26.72 19.42
C ASN A 12 -22.12 26.10 20.82
N ASP A 13 -23.03 26.62 21.66
CA ASP A 13 -23.24 26.16 23.04
C ASP A 13 -22.02 26.27 23.98
N GLU A 14 -20.98 26.99 23.57
CA GLU A 14 -19.81 27.30 24.40
C GLU A 14 -19.69 28.81 24.66
N LEU A 15 -19.21 29.16 25.86
CA LEU A 15 -19.06 30.54 26.31
C LEU A 15 -17.67 31.06 25.93
N TYR A 16 -17.61 31.94 24.93
CA TYR A 16 -16.34 32.52 24.48
C TYR A 16 -16.10 33.90 25.13
N PRO A 17 -14.92 34.12 25.74
CA PRO A 17 -14.51 35.45 26.17
C PRO A 17 -14.25 36.33 24.95
N CYS A 18 -14.88 37.51 24.91
CA CYS A 18 -14.69 38.51 23.87
C CYS A 18 -13.90 39.68 24.46
N TYR A 19 -12.79 40.01 23.82
CA TYR A 19 -11.96 41.16 24.16
C TYR A 19 -12.29 42.32 23.22
N SER A 20 -12.30 43.54 23.74
CA SER A 20 -12.39 44.73 22.88
C SER A 20 -11.04 44.98 22.19
N ILE A 21 -11.03 45.75 21.10
CA ILE A 21 -9.78 46.09 20.39
C ILE A 21 -8.80 46.78 21.33
N GLU A 22 -9.29 47.59 22.28
CA GLU A 22 -8.49 48.28 23.28
C GLU A 22 -7.88 47.34 24.34
N GLN A 23 -8.39 46.10 24.45
CA GLN A 23 -7.85 45.04 25.29
C GLN A 23 -6.87 44.12 24.54
N THR A 24 -6.75 44.32 23.23
CA THR A 24 -5.78 43.58 22.39
C THR A 24 -4.54 44.43 22.16
N GLU A 25 -3.39 43.79 22.10
CA GLU A 25 -2.18 44.40 21.53
C GLU A 25 -2.01 43.93 20.09
N GLU A 26 -1.57 44.83 19.22
CA GLU A 26 -1.19 44.43 17.86
C GLU A 26 0.01 43.50 17.99
N ILE A 27 -0.13 42.25 17.58
CA ILE A 27 0.99 41.32 17.65
C ILE A 27 2.01 41.77 16.61
N PRO A 28 3.21 42.23 17.01
CA PRO A 28 4.16 42.79 16.08
C PRO A 28 4.51 41.74 15.02
N ILE A 29 4.41 42.16 13.75
CA ILE A 29 4.90 41.38 12.60
C ILE A 29 6.42 41.51 12.62
N ILE A 30 7.08 40.57 13.28
CA ILE A 30 8.54 40.50 13.30
C ILE A 30 8.99 39.97 11.94
N THR A 31 9.76 40.77 11.21
CA THR A 31 10.34 40.34 9.93
C THR A 31 11.32 39.19 10.18
N ILE A 32 11.19 38.11 9.41
CA ILE A 32 12.09 36.96 9.49
C ILE A 32 13.43 37.34 8.89
N ASN A 33 14.49 37.30 9.70
CA ASN A 33 15.87 37.52 9.31
C ASN A 33 16.82 36.85 10.33
N GLU A 34 18.14 36.93 10.11
CA GLU A 34 19.14 36.31 11.00
C GLU A 34 19.03 36.80 12.46
N GLU A 35 18.72 38.07 12.66
CA GLU A 35 18.61 38.68 14.00
C GLU A 35 17.37 38.18 14.74
N SER A 36 16.22 38.11 14.05
CA SER A 36 14.96 37.68 14.65
C SER A 36 14.86 36.17 14.86
N ILE A 37 15.54 35.38 14.02
CA ILE A 37 15.67 33.93 14.20
C ILE A 37 16.72 33.60 15.29
N GLY A 38 17.75 34.44 15.45
CA GLY A 38 18.89 34.17 16.34
C GLY A 38 19.93 33.22 15.75
N PHE A 39 19.79 32.85 14.47
CA PHE A 39 20.72 31.99 13.75
C PHE A 39 21.15 32.65 12.43
N LYS A 40 22.41 32.41 12.06
CA LYS A 40 23.00 32.86 10.80
C LYS A 40 23.43 31.67 9.96
N ARG A 41 23.22 31.77 8.65
CA ARG A 41 23.73 30.80 7.67
C ARG A 41 25.10 31.27 7.17
N VAL A 42 26.11 30.41 7.27
CA VAL A 42 27.46 30.67 6.77
C VAL A 42 27.84 29.58 5.77
N GLU A 43 28.28 29.98 4.58
CA GLU A 43 28.77 29.06 3.57
C GLU A 43 30.31 29.05 3.56
N TYR A 44 30.90 27.85 3.56
CA TYR A 44 32.34 27.65 3.47
C TYR A 44 32.68 27.05 2.10
N PRO A 45 33.23 27.82 1.13
CA PRO A 45 33.53 27.32 -0.22
C PRO A 45 34.54 26.16 -0.22
N GLN A 46 35.43 26.14 0.78
CA GLN A 46 36.37 25.05 1.04
C GLN A 46 36.27 24.71 2.52
N TYR A 47 35.68 23.55 2.81
CA TYR A 47 35.61 23.02 4.18
C TYR A 47 36.69 21.96 4.36
N GLU A 48 37.61 22.21 5.27
CA GLU A 48 38.55 21.18 5.73
C GLU A 48 37.79 20.26 6.70
N ASN A 49 37.58 19.01 6.30
CA ASN A 49 36.85 18.05 7.13
C ASN A 49 37.65 17.73 8.40
N LYS A 50 37.21 18.27 9.54
CA LYS A 50 37.82 18.03 10.85
C LYS A 50 37.07 17.00 11.70
N SER A 51 35.83 16.67 11.34
CA SER A 51 34.89 15.97 12.23
C SER A 51 34.13 14.80 11.58
N VAL A 52 33.94 14.78 10.26
CA VAL A 52 33.14 13.75 9.58
C VAL A 52 33.95 12.46 9.42
N GLN A 53 33.45 11.38 10.00
CA GLN A 53 34.01 10.03 9.89
C GLN A 53 33.35 9.27 8.74
N PHE A 54 34.15 8.71 7.82
CA PHE A 54 33.64 8.02 6.63
C PHE A 54 33.11 6.61 6.88
N PHE A 55 33.57 5.90 7.93
CA PHE A 55 33.21 4.50 8.17
C PHE A 55 32.39 4.33 9.46
N ASP A 56 31.58 5.33 9.78
CA ASP A 56 30.81 5.31 11.02
C ASP A 56 29.72 4.23 10.99
N GLY A 57 29.84 3.21 11.85
CA GLY A 57 28.91 2.09 11.92
C GLY A 57 29.19 0.97 10.92
N GLN A 58 30.24 1.09 10.11
CA GLN A 58 30.62 0.10 9.11
C GLN A 58 31.41 -1.07 9.70
N GLY A 59 31.02 -2.28 9.30
CA GLY A 59 31.83 -3.48 9.41
C GLY A 59 31.91 -4.22 8.08
N LEU A 60 32.87 -5.14 7.97
CA LEU A 60 32.99 -6.09 6.89
C LEU A 60 32.89 -7.52 7.44
N MET A 61 32.23 -8.39 6.69
CA MET A 61 32.12 -9.82 7.00
C MET A 61 32.68 -10.70 5.89
N SER A 62 33.29 -11.82 6.28
CA SER A 62 33.80 -12.82 5.34
C SER A 62 32.67 -13.47 4.55
N PHE A 63 32.99 -13.99 3.36
CA PHE A 63 32.02 -14.75 2.56
C PHE A 63 31.55 -16.01 3.30
N GLN A 64 32.45 -16.64 4.06
CA GLN A 64 32.14 -17.81 4.89
C GLN A 64 31.15 -17.47 6.01
N PHE A 65 31.30 -16.30 6.64
CA PHE A 65 30.38 -15.85 7.67
C PHE A 65 28.99 -15.54 7.11
N ALA A 66 28.92 -14.85 5.97
CA ALA A 66 27.66 -14.61 5.26
C ALA A 66 26.95 -15.91 4.86
N GLU A 67 27.70 -16.94 4.50
CA GLU A 67 27.16 -18.27 4.20
C GLU A 67 26.61 -19.00 5.42
N ARG A 68 27.23 -18.83 6.60
CA ARG A 68 26.65 -19.33 7.86
C ARG A 68 25.33 -18.64 8.18
N ILE A 69 25.24 -17.32 7.96
CA ILE A 69 23.99 -16.56 8.13
C ILE A 69 22.92 -17.09 7.17
N ARG A 70 23.26 -17.32 5.89
CA ARG A 70 22.36 -17.91 4.89
C ARG A 70 21.76 -19.22 5.40
N GLN A 71 22.61 -20.12 5.89
CA GLN A 71 22.18 -21.44 6.36
C GLN A 71 21.29 -21.33 7.60
N HIS A 72 21.66 -20.47 8.56
CA HIS A 72 20.91 -20.28 9.81
C HIS A 72 19.53 -19.66 9.57
N LEU A 73 19.42 -18.69 8.66
CA LEU A 73 18.17 -18.01 8.30
C LEU A 73 17.38 -18.72 7.18
N ASN A 74 17.87 -19.88 6.70
CA ASN A 74 17.28 -20.63 5.58
C ASN A 74 17.05 -19.79 4.31
N LEU A 75 18.01 -18.93 3.97
CA LEU A 75 17.93 -18.04 2.80
C LEU A 75 18.41 -18.77 1.52
N SER A 76 17.80 -18.41 0.39
CA SER A 76 18.19 -18.89 -0.95
C SER A 76 19.44 -18.22 -1.52
N TYR A 77 20.02 -17.25 -0.81
CA TYR A 77 21.19 -16.47 -1.22
C TYR A 77 21.98 -16.03 0.01
N SER A 78 23.30 -15.85 -0.11
CA SER A 78 24.10 -15.28 0.98
C SER A 78 23.97 -13.75 0.99
N PRO A 79 23.58 -13.11 2.11
CA PRO A 79 23.29 -11.68 2.16
C PRO A 79 24.55 -10.83 1.92
N ASN A 80 24.38 -9.69 1.23
CA ASN A 80 25.46 -8.74 0.95
C ASN A 80 25.69 -7.73 2.07
N ALA A 81 24.67 -7.44 2.87
CA ALA A 81 24.77 -6.61 4.07
C ALA A 81 23.87 -7.18 5.17
N VAL A 82 24.30 -7.04 6.42
CA VAL A 82 23.60 -7.52 7.61
C VAL A 82 23.74 -6.48 8.71
N GLN A 83 22.62 -6.00 9.26
CA GLN A 83 22.63 -5.25 10.52
C GLN A 83 22.81 -6.21 11.68
N GLY A 84 24.01 -6.20 12.27
CA GLY A 84 24.43 -7.16 13.29
C GLY A 84 24.56 -6.53 14.67
N ARG A 85 24.34 -7.36 15.71
CA ARG A 85 24.46 -6.94 17.10
C ARG A 85 25.17 -7.98 17.97
N LEU A 86 26.00 -7.47 18.88
CA LEU A 86 26.49 -8.13 20.10
C LEU A 86 26.30 -7.13 21.26
N PRO A 87 26.40 -7.52 22.54
CA PRO A 87 26.42 -6.56 23.63
C PRO A 87 27.42 -5.43 23.36
N TYR A 88 26.95 -4.18 23.39
CA TYR A 88 27.71 -2.97 23.02
C TYR A 88 28.13 -2.81 21.56
N ILE A 89 27.98 -3.82 20.70
CA ILE A 89 28.29 -3.70 19.26
C ILE A 89 26.99 -3.57 18.45
N LYS A 90 26.93 -2.52 17.61
CA LYS A 90 25.89 -2.31 16.59
C LYS A 90 26.56 -1.81 15.31
N GLY A 91 26.28 -2.43 14.18
CA GLY A 91 26.73 -1.92 12.88
C GLY A 91 26.15 -2.68 11.69
N ASN A 92 26.49 -2.23 10.49
CA ASN A 92 26.15 -2.90 9.25
C ASN A 92 27.38 -3.60 8.67
N PHE A 93 27.28 -4.90 8.45
CA PHE A 93 28.39 -5.75 8.04
C PHE A 93 28.28 -6.11 6.56
N ILE A 94 29.18 -5.58 5.74
CA ILE A 94 29.18 -5.77 4.29
C ILE A 94 30.02 -6.99 3.89
N ARG A 95 29.47 -7.81 3.01
CA ARG A 95 30.12 -9.02 2.53
C ARG A 95 31.36 -8.69 1.69
N PHE A 96 32.52 -9.14 2.13
CA PHE A 96 33.82 -8.88 1.50
C PHE A 96 34.76 -10.10 1.57
N ASP A 97 35.60 -10.31 0.56
CA ASP A 97 36.57 -11.42 0.53
C ASP A 97 37.86 -11.08 1.31
N LEU A 98 37.75 -11.09 2.64
CA LEU A 98 38.81 -10.69 3.58
C LEU A 98 40.10 -11.48 3.36
N MET A 99 40.01 -12.82 3.31
CA MET A 99 41.19 -13.68 3.21
C MET A 99 41.94 -13.51 1.90
N LYS A 100 41.21 -13.31 0.79
CA LYS A 100 41.82 -13.03 -0.48
C LYS A 100 42.50 -11.68 -0.52
N TRP A 101 41.85 -10.66 0.05
CA TRP A 101 42.46 -9.34 0.19
C TRP A 101 43.79 -9.44 0.96
N PHE A 102 43.80 -10.09 2.11
CA PHE A 102 45.00 -10.26 2.91
C PHE A 102 46.11 -10.97 2.13
N LYS A 103 45.77 -12.04 1.40
CA LYS A 103 46.72 -12.79 0.56
C LYS A 103 47.29 -11.93 -0.57
N GLU A 104 46.44 -11.26 -1.34
CA GLU A 104 46.86 -10.43 -2.49
C GLU A 104 47.70 -9.21 -2.05
N HIS A 105 47.54 -8.77 -0.79
CA HIS A 105 48.21 -7.61 -0.24
C HIS A 105 49.34 -7.90 0.75
N ASN A 106 49.70 -9.17 0.92
CA ASN A 106 50.73 -9.66 1.85
C ASN A 106 50.51 -9.22 3.31
N VAL A 107 49.25 -9.24 3.76
CA VAL A 107 48.87 -8.94 5.15
C VAL A 107 48.75 -10.25 5.92
N THR A 108 49.42 -10.35 7.08
CA THR A 108 49.35 -11.53 7.96
C THR A 108 48.83 -11.19 9.37
N GLN A 109 48.83 -9.91 9.72
CA GLN A 109 48.31 -9.38 10.97
C GLN A 109 47.69 -8.01 10.72
N ILE A 110 46.72 -7.61 11.54
CA ILE A 110 46.11 -6.29 11.56
C ILE A 110 46.17 -5.71 12.97
N LYS A 111 46.27 -4.39 13.09
CA LYS A 111 46.26 -3.71 14.40
C LYS A 111 44.83 -3.39 14.80
N ASP A 112 44.42 -3.83 15.98
CA ASP A 112 43.08 -3.53 16.50
C ASP A 112 43.00 -2.13 17.13
N VAL A 113 41.79 -1.78 17.59
CA VAL A 113 41.50 -0.48 18.21
C VAL A 113 42.16 -0.29 19.59
N PHE A 114 42.55 -1.38 20.27
CA PHE A 114 43.30 -1.36 21.53
C PHE A 114 44.82 -1.22 21.28
N GLY A 115 45.24 -1.33 20.02
CA GLY A 115 46.62 -1.19 19.58
C GLY A 115 47.40 -2.51 19.52
N GLU A 116 46.73 -3.64 19.72
CA GLU A 116 47.34 -4.96 19.65
C GLU A 116 47.39 -5.49 18.22
N SER A 117 48.49 -6.16 17.85
CA SER A 117 48.60 -6.85 16.57
C SER A 117 47.89 -8.20 16.64
N LYS A 118 46.84 -8.37 15.84
CA LYS A 118 46.03 -9.60 15.77
C LYS A 118 46.37 -10.36 14.49
N PRO A 119 46.71 -11.66 14.57
CA PRO A 119 46.92 -12.46 13.37
C PRO A 119 45.60 -12.66 12.62
N ILE A 120 45.65 -12.67 11.29
CA ILE A 120 44.44 -12.86 10.46
C ILE A 120 43.88 -14.29 10.53
N ILE A 121 44.67 -15.21 11.06
CA ILE A 121 44.29 -16.59 11.40
C ILE A 121 44.73 -16.81 12.84
N ASP A 122 43.82 -17.25 13.69
CA ASP A 122 44.13 -17.49 15.10
C ASP A 122 44.94 -18.78 15.33
N LYS A 123 45.29 -19.05 16.59
CA LYS A 123 46.08 -20.23 16.98
C LYS A 123 45.39 -21.56 16.69
N GLN A 124 44.08 -21.55 16.46
CA GLN A 124 43.25 -22.71 16.14
C GLN A 124 43.03 -22.86 14.62
N GLY A 125 43.65 -22.02 13.80
CA GLY A 125 43.51 -22.05 12.34
C GLY A 125 42.22 -21.39 11.83
N ARG A 126 41.52 -20.61 12.67
CA ARG A 126 40.29 -19.93 12.28
C ARG A 126 40.63 -18.54 11.69
N PRO A 127 40.19 -18.23 10.47
CA PRO A 127 40.38 -16.90 9.88
C PRO A 127 39.48 -15.85 10.53
N ILE A 128 39.81 -14.58 10.37
CA ILE A 128 38.95 -13.46 10.75
C ILE A 128 37.63 -13.52 9.96
N ASP A 129 36.51 -13.54 10.68
CA ASP A 129 35.16 -13.50 10.10
C ASP A 129 34.59 -12.07 10.01
N LEU A 130 34.98 -11.18 10.93
CA LEU A 130 34.45 -9.80 11.03
C LEU A 130 35.57 -8.79 11.28
N ILE A 131 35.50 -7.64 10.62
CA ILE A 131 36.29 -6.44 10.94
C ILE A 131 35.31 -5.28 11.09
N LEU A 132 35.37 -4.55 12.20
CA LEU A 132 34.46 -3.44 12.50
C LEU A 132 35.24 -2.17 12.86
N THR A 133 34.63 -1.01 12.66
CA THR A 133 35.18 0.25 13.16
C THR A 133 34.92 0.45 14.64
N LYS A 134 35.70 1.33 15.26
CA LYS A 134 35.50 1.73 16.67
C LYS A 134 34.08 2.21 16.94
N SER A 135 33.44 2.90 15.99
CA SER A 135 32.12 3.49 16.21
C SER A 135 30.97 2.46 16.19
N CYS A 136 31.23 1.22 15.76
CA CYS A 136 30.32 0.10 16.01
C CYS A 136 30.27 -0.25 17.51
N PHE A 137 31.29 0.08 18.30
CA PHE A 137 31.39 -0.20 19.72
C PHE A 137 30.82 0.95 20.57
N LYS A 138 29.54 0.83 20.96
CA LYS A 138 28.76 1.92 21.57
C LYS A 138 29.13 2.20 23.04
N ALA A 139 29.71 1.25 23.76
CA ALA A 139 30.18 1.44 25.15
C ALA A 139 31.71 1.44 25.23
N TRP A 140 32.35 2.49 24.71
CA TRP A 140 33.81 2.57 24.68
C TRP A 140 34.44 3.14 25.96
N HIS A 141 33.74 4.06 26.63
CA HIS A 141 34.28 4.87 27.72
C HIS A 141 33.82 4.39 29.10
N GLN A 142 34.75 4.37 30.05
CA GLN A 142 34.49 4.30 31.48
C GLN A 142 34.79 5.66 32.10
N TYR A 143 33.79 6.28 32.71
CA TYR A 143 33.91 7.55 33.41
C TYR A 143 34.14 7.30 34.91
N SER A 144 35.05 8.07 35.52
CA SER A 144 35.34 8.08 36.95
C SER A 144 35.34 9.52 37.44
N GLU A 145 34.82 9.79 38.64
CA GLU A 145 34.80 11.13 39.23
C GLU A 145 36.21 11.69 39.47
N GLU A 146 37.21 10.82 39.62
CA GLU A 146 38.61 11.19 39.92
C GLU A 146 39.44 11.50 38.68
N GLU A 147 38.95 11.21 37.47
CA GLU A 147 39.74 11.32 36.24
C GLU A 147 39.15 12.31 35.23
N ALA A 148 39.99 13.25 34.78
CA ALA A 148 39.58 14.28 33.81
C ALA A 148 39.30 13.74 32.39
N LYS A 149 39.70 12.50 32.07
CA LYS A 149 39.45 11.85 30.79
C LYS A 149 38.94 10.42 31.01
N PRO A 150 37.91 9.98 30.28
CA PRO A 150 37.43 8.61 30.39
C PRO A 150 38.49 7.62 29.91
N LYS A 151 38.62 6.51 30.63
CA LYS A 151 39.41 5.34 30.20
C LYS A 151 38.61 4.47 29.24
N CYS A 152 39.28 3.55 28.57
CA CYS A 152 38.57 2.52 27.82
C CYS A 152 37.87 1.56 28.79
N LEU A 153 36.64 1.17 28.47
CA LEU A 153 35.85 0.24 29.29
C LEU A 153 36.46 -1.17 29.36
N PHE A 154 37.23 -1.55 28.34
CA PHE A 154 37.92 -2.84 28.25
C PHE A 154 39.40 -2.59 27.98
N GLU A 155 40.27 -3.42 28.53
CA GLU A 155 41.71 -3.37 28.29
C GLU A 155 42.06 -3.89 26.89
N ASN A 156 41.39 -4.96 26.45
CA ASN A 156 41.58 -5.59 25.15
C ASN A 156 40.36 -6.43 24.73
N ILE A 157 40.36 -6.91 23.49
CA ILE A 157 39.25 -7.71 22.95
C ILE A 157 39.02 -9.05 23.70
N THR A 158 40.07 -9.64 24.27
CA THR A 158 39.98 -10.93 24.99
C THR A 158 39.16 -10.80 26.26
N GLU A 159 39.29 -9.68 26.96
CA GLU A 159 38.48 -9.37 28.15
C GLU A 159 37.00 -9.24 27.78
N TYR A 160 36.69 -8.47 26.73
CA TYR A 160 35.32 -8.33 26.23
C TYR A 160 34.71 -9.69 25.86
N GLU A 161 35.44 -10.53 25.11
CA GLU A 161 35.00 -11.88 24.75
C GLU A 161 34.79 -12.80 25.96
N ALA A 162 35.62 -12.67 27.00
CA ALA A 162 35.47 -13.43 28.23
C ALA A 162 34.19 -13.02 28.96
N LEU A 163 33.89 -11.72 29.04
CA LEU A 163 32.67 -11.20 29.65
C LEU A 163 31.41 -11.61 28.90
N LEU A 164 31.44 -11.65 27.57
CA LEU A 164 30.33 -12.20 26.78
C LEU A 164 29.97 -13.63 27.22
N LYS A 165 30.97 -14.48 27.44
CA LYS A 165 30.75 -15.86 27.90
C LYS A 165 30.20 -15.92 29.32
N VAL A 166 30.74 -15.11 30.23
CA VAL A 166 30.29 -15.01 31.63
C VAL A 166 28.81 -14.62 31.69
N HIS A 167 28.37 -13.70 30.84
CA HIS A 167 26.99 -13.22 30.78
C HIS A 167 26.11 -13.98 29.78
N ASN A 168 26.56 -15.14 29.28
CA ASN A 168 25.83 -16.01 28.35
C ASN A 168 25.38 -15.32 27.04
N HIS A 169 26.15 -14.33 26.58
CA HIS A 169 25.96 -13.67 25.29
C HIS A 169 26.80 -14.35 24.20
N ASN A 170 26.40 -15.57 23.83
CA ASN A 170 27.17 -16.44 22.92
C ASN A 170 26.72 -16.38 21.45
N ASN A 171 25.75 -15.52 21.12
CA ASN A 171 25.13 -15.45 19.79
C ASN A 171 25.36 -14.10 19.13
N PHE A 172 25.58 -14.12 17.82
CA PHE A 172 25.52 -12.94 16.97
C PHE A 172 24.07 -12.74 16.50
N TRP A 173 23.51 -11.55 16.72
CA TRP A 173 22.12 -11.27 16.42
C TRP A 173 22.00 -10.51 15.10
N VAL A 174 21.13 -11.00 14.21
CA VAL A 174 20.79 -10.33 12.95
C VAL A 174 19.48 -9.59 13.15
N ALA A 175 19.53 -8.25 13.11
CA ALA A 175 18.34 -7.41 13.19
C ALA A 175 17.67 -7.28 11.82
N ASN A 176 18.45 -7.14 10.75
CA ASN A 176 17.96 -7.03 9.38
C ASN A 176 19.07 -7.39 8.37
N TYR A 177 18.72 -7.61 7.10
CA TYR A 177 19.66 -7.99 6.04
C TYR A 177 19.20 -7.52 4.65
N ALA A 178 20.17 -7.33 3.75
CA ALA A 178 19.90 -6.87 2.38
C ALA A 178 19.21 -7.95 1.53
N LYS A 179 17.97 -7.67 1.09
CA LYS A 179 17.22 -8.48 0.13
C LYS A 179 17.82 -8.34 -1.28
N PRO A 180 17.86 -9.39 -2.11
CA PRO A 180 18.39 -9.32 -3.47
C PRO A 180 17.50 -8.43 -4.33
N ALA A 181 18.09 -7.78 -5.34
CA ALA A 181 17.40 -6.79 -6.15
C ALA A 181 16.09 -7.29 -6.80
N TYR A 182 15.95 -8.58 -7.13
CA TYR A 182 14.73 -9.14 -7.72
C TYR A 182 13.58 -9.36 -6.72
N GLN A 183 13.85 -9.24 -5.41
CA GLN A 183 12.84 -9.28 -4.34
C GLN A 183 12.42 -7.88 -3.88
N MET A 184 12.99 -6.83 -4.47
CA MET A 184 12.68 -5.45 -4.12
C MET A 184 11.59 -4.89 -5.03
N ASN A 185 10.76 -3.99 -4.51
CA ASN A 185 9.77 -3.31 -5.33
C ASN A 185 10.42 -2.31 -6.29
N ALA A 186 9.94 -2.33 -7.53
CA ALA A 186 10.39 -1.44 -8.60
C ALA A 186 9.94 -0.01 -8.40
N TYR A 187 8.77 0.15 -7.78
CA TYR A 187 8.20 1.43 -7.47
C TYR A 187 8.14 1.61 -5.97
N THR A 188 8.55 2.79 -5.53
CA THR A 188 8.48 3.21 -4.13
C THR A 188 7.67 4.49 -4.05
N PRO A 189 6.67 4.58 -3.15
CA PRO A 189 5.98 5.84 -2.90
C PRO A 189 6.96 6.89 -2.37
N LEU A 190 6.93 8.07 -2.95
CA LEU A 190 7.55 9.25 -2.35
C LEU A 190 6.92 9.55 -0.98
N THR A 191 7.55 10.43 -0.23
CA THR A 191 6.93 11.12 0.89
C THR A 191 6.66 12.57 0.50
N TYR A 192 5.71 13.23 1.18
CA TYR A 192 5.50 14.67 0.98
C TYR A 192 6.78 15.46 1.27
N GLN A 193 7.63 15.00 2.20
CA GLN A 193 8.94 15.58 2.49
C GLN A 193 9.88 15.56 1.28
N TYR A 194 9.92 14.45 0.54
CA TYR A 194 10.75 14.33 -0.65
C TYR A 194 10.24 15.25 -1.78
N ILE A 195 8.91 15.35 -1.93
CA ILE A 195 8.31 16.31 -2.87
C ILE A 195 8.73 17.75 -2.54
N HIS A 196 8.73 18.12 -1.25
CA HIS A 196 9.09 19.46 -0.79
C HIS A 196 10.60 19.74 -0.74
N ALA A 197 11.43 18.78 -1.14
CA ALA A 197 12.87 18.97 -1.32
C ALA A 197 13.29 19.02 -2.79
N LEU A 198 12.33 18.98 -3.70
CA LEU A 198 12.54 19.03 -5.14
C LEU A 198 11.78 20.23 -5.71
N ASN A 199 12.35 20.88 -6.73
CA ASN A 199 11.66 21.97 -7.42
C ASN A 199 10.69 21.44 -8.49
N LEU A 200 9.76 20.58 -8.05
CA LEU A 200 8.77 19.94 -8.92
C LEU A 200 7.66 20.93 -9.30
N THR A 201 7.32 20.97 -10.59
CA THR A 201 6.13 21.67 -11.07
C THR A 201 4.89 20.77 -10.99
N LEU A 202 3.70 21.36 -11.19
CA LEU A 202 2.46 20.59 -11.27
C LEU A 202 2.51 19.53 -12.39
N ASN A 203 3.10 19.87 -13.53
CA ASN A 203 3.26 18.94 -14.65
C ASN A 203 4.22 17.79 -14.32
N ASP A 204 5.29 18.08 -13.58
CA ASP A 204 6.21 17.05 -13.12
C ASP A 204 5.48 16.05 -12.20
N LEU A 205 4.64 16.54 -11.27
CA LEU A 205 3.83 15.68 -10.40
C LEU A 205 2.85 14.81 -11.20
N PHE A 206 2.20 15.34 -12.24
CA PHE A 206 1.35 14.53 -13.12
C PHE A 206 2.15 13.48 -13.91
N GLN A 207 3.35 13.82 -14.37
CA GLN A 207 4.23 12.87 -15.05
C GLN A 207 4.63 11.73 -14.11
N LEU A 208 5.01 12.04 -12.86
CA LEU A 208 5.34 11.03 -11.86
C LEU A 208 4.13 10.15 -11.48
N ALA A 209 2.92 10.70 -11.45
CA ALA A 209 1.69 9.97 -11.16
C ALA A 209 1.21 9.06 -12.32
N THR A 210 1.70 9.28 -13.54
CA THR A 210 1.19 8.64 -14.76
C THR A 210 1.21 7.09 -14.70
N PRO A 211 2.31 6.42 -14.27
CA PRO A 211 2.35 4.97 -14.22
C PRO A 211 1.21 4.35 -13.37
N LEU A 212 0.96 4.92 -12.19
CA LEU A 212 -0.16 4.46 -11.35
C LEU A 212 -1.51 4.80 -12.00
N MET A 213 -1.66 6.00 -12.56
CA MET A 213 -2.90 6.40 -13.22
C MET A 213 -3.27 5.51 -14.41
N ASP A 214 -2.29 4.98 -15.13
CA ASP A 214 -2.54 4.03 -16.23
C ASP A 214 -3.05 2.68 -15.71
N VAL A 215 -2.49 2.19 -14.59
CA VAL A 215 -3.03 1.02 -13.88
C VAL A 215 -4.48 1.26 -13.48
N ILE A 216 -4.76 2.40 -12.85
CA ILE A 216 -6.09 2.76 -12.37
C ILE A 216 -7.10 2.85 -13.51
N LYS A 217 -6.76 3.55 -14.61
CA LYS A 217 -7.64 3.67 -15.78
C LYS A 217 -7.95 2.30 -16.40
N ARG A 218 -6.95 1.41 -16.52
CA ARG A 218 -7.14 0.08 -17.12
C ARG A 218 -8.00 -0.83 -16.23
N VAL A 219 -7.79 -0.80 -14.91
CA VAL A 219 -8.64 -1.55 -13.96
C VAL A 219 -10.08 -1.01 -13.94
N LEU A 220 -10.27 0.31 -14.04
CA LEU A 220 -11.59 0.92 -14.01
C LEU A 220 -12.38 0.77 -15.31
N HIS A 221 -11.74 0.98 -16.45
CA HIS A 221 -12.41 1.10 -17.75
C HIS A 221 -12.17 -0.08 -18.69
N GLY A 222 -11.25 -0.99 -18.32
CA GLY A 222 -10.87 -2.11 -19.16
C GLY A 222 -10.02 -1.69 -20.36
N GLN A 223 -10.03 -2.53 -21.39
CA GLN A 223 -9.37 -2.30 -22.67
C GLN A 223 -10.32 -2.61 -23.83
N LYS A 224 -9.98 -2.09 -25.00
CA LYS A 224 -10.69 -2.46 -26.22
C LYS A 224 -10.22 -3.86 -26.62
N ASP A 225 -11.16 -4.79 -26.75
CA ASP A 225 -10.91 -6.11 -27.30
C ASP A 225 -10.60 -5.99 -28.79
N ASP A 226 -9.50 -6.60 -29.20
CA ASP A 226 -9.02 -6.59 -30.58
C ASP A 226 -9.92 -7.42 -31.51
N THR A 227 -10.60 -8.43 -30.97
CA THR A 227 -11.40 -9.38 -31.75
C THR A 227 -12.74 -8.78 -32.19
N HIS A 228 -13.46 -8.14 -31.27
CA HIS A 228 -14.80 -7.61 -31.51
C HIS A 228 -14.85 -6.08 -31.54
N GLY A 229 -13.76 -5.39 -31.19
CA GLY A 229 -13.68 -3.94 -31.11
C GLY A 229 -14.48 -3.34 -29.94
N LYS A 230 -14.91 -4.16 -28.98
CA LYS A 230 -15.73 -3.79 -27.82
C LYS A 230 -14.87 -3.49 -26.59
N TRP A 231 -15.32 -2.63 -25.69
CA TRP A 231 -14.60 -2.38 -24.44
C TRP A 231 -14.99 -3.43 -23.39
N LEU A 232 -14.02 -4.21 -22.94
CA LEU A 232 -14.17 -5.28 -21.96
C LEU A 232 -13.23 -5.06 -20.78
N ARG A 233 -13.59 -5.58 -19.61
CA ARG A 233 -12.70 -5.57 -18.45
C ARG A 233 -11.50 -6.46 -18.73
N ASP A 234 -10.33 -5.97 -18.35
CA ASP A 234 -9.09 -6.73 -18.50
C ASP A 234 -8.91 -7.68 -17.31
N ILE A 235 -9.25 -8.95 -17.52
CA ILE A 235 -9.25 -9.98 -16.48
C ILE A 235 -7.84 -10.22 -15.94
N ALA A 236 -6.87 -10.41 -16.83
CA ALA A 236 -5.49 -10.67 -16.45
C ALA A 236 -4.90 -9.49 -15.65
N TYR A 237 -5.15 -8.27 -16.13
CA TYR A 237 -4.66 -7.06 -15.49
C TYR A 237 -5.34 -6.81 -14.12
N THR A 238 -6.65 -7.10 -14.02
CA THR A 238 -7.38 -6.96 -12.75
C THR A 238 -6.94 -8.02 -11.73
N LYS A 239 -6.76 -9.29 -12.14
CA LYS A 239 -6.19 -10.34 -11.27
C LYS A 239 -4.80 -9.94 -10.78
N ALA A 240 -3.94 -9.43 -11.67
CA ALA A 240 -2.60 -8.95 -11.30
C ALA A 240 -2.66 -7.77 -10.30
N PHE A 241 -3.58 -6.81 -10.49
CA PHE A 241 -3.81 -5.72 -9.55
C PHE A 241 -4.27 -6.23 -8.18
N LEU A 242 -5.22 -7.18 -8.12
CA LEU A 242 -5.67 -7.77 -6.84
C LEU A 242 -4.53 -8.51 -6.12
N HIS A 243 -3.70 -9.27 -6.85
CA HIS A 243 -2.52 -9.90 -6.27
C HIS A 243 -1.47 -8.90 -5.77
N MET A 244 -1.32 -7.76 -6.44
CA MET A 244 -0.46 -6.67 -5.96
C MET A 244 -0.97 -6.13 -4.61
N LEU A 245 -2.28 -5.94 -4.44
CA LEU A 245 -2.86 -5.52 -3.15
C LEU A 245 -2.60 -6.52 -2.03
N VAL A 246 -2.69 -7.83 -2.31
CA VAL A 246 -2.39 -8.87 -1.32
C VAL A 246 -0.91 -8.87 -0.92
N GLN A 247 0.00 -8.64 -1.88
CA GLN A 247 1.45 -8.58 -1.62
C GLN A 247 1.83 -7.37 -0.77
N GLU A 248 1.28 -6.19 -1.06
CA GLU A 248 1.53 -4.98 -0.28
C GLU A 248 1.08 -5.14 1.18
N ASP A 249 -0.03 -5.85 1.44
CA ASP A 249 -0.50 -6.13 2.81
C ASP A 249 0.43 -7.10 3.57
N ASP A 250 1.25 -7.89 2.87
CA ASP A 250 2.25 -8.81 3.44
C ASP A 250 3.64 -8.20 3.64
N GLU A 251 3.88 -7.01 3.07
CA GLU A 251 5.16 -6.32 3.26
C GLU A 251 5.21 -5.68 4.65
N PRO A 252 6.33 -5.85 5.40
CA PRO A 252 6.53 -5.09 6.61
C PRO A 252 6.53 -3.61 6.23
N LYS A 253 5.58 -2.85 6.78
CA LYS A 253 5.53 -1.39 6.63
C LYS A 253 6.91 -0.82 7.00
N ASN A 254 7.42 0.08 6.16
CA ASN A 254 8.70 0.73 6.41
C ASN A 254 8.68 1.36 7.81
N GLU A 255 9.80 1.27 8.53
CA GLU A 255 9.99 1.91 9.86
C GLU A 255 9.73 3.43 9.82
N ASP A 256 9.73 4.03 8.61
CA ASP A 256 9.45 5.43 8.32
C ASP A 256 7.94 5.78 8.23
N GLU A 257 7.02 4.81 8.27
CA GLU A 257 5.59 5.12 8.43
C GLU A 257 5.32 5.56 9.88
N GLU A 258 4.82 6.78 10.09
CA GLU A 258 4.46 7.28 11.44
C GLU A 258 3.68 6.19 12.20
N SER A 259 4.19 5.84 13.39
CA SER A 259 3.80 4.71 14.26
C SER A 259 2.30 4.58 14.55
N ASP A 260 1.54 5.65 14.32
CA ASP A 260 0.20 5.81 14.87
C ASP A 260 -0.91 5.27 13.95
N GLU A 261 -0.58 4.79 12.73
CA GLU A 261 -1.53 4.13 11.82
C GLU A 261 -1.05 2.75 11.38
N GLN A 262 -0.62 1.92 12.34
CA GLN A 262 -0.70 0.48 12.10
C GLN A 262 -2.17 0.15 11.82
N GLU A 263 -2.45 -0.33 10.61
CA GLU A 263 -3.78 -0.86 10.28
C GLU A 263 -3.98 -2.04 11.23
N ASP A 264 -5.06 -2.02 12.02
CA ASP A 264 -5.31 -3.04 13.03
C ASP A 264 -5.15 -4.42 12.38
N GLU A 265 -4.37 -5.32 12.97
CA GLU A 265 -4.05 -6.63 12.36
C GLU A 265 -5.31 -7.41 11.96
N ILE A 266 -6.39 -7.21 12.71
CA ILE A 266 -7.73 -7.74 12.45
C ILE A 266 -8.31 -7.16 11.15
N GLU A 267 -8.29 -5.83 10.97
CA GLU A 267 -8.81 -5.17 9.75
C GLU A 267 -8.02 -5.61 8.52
N ARG A 268 -6.69 -5.66 8.63
CA ARG A 268 -5.79 -6.13 7.58
C ARG A 268 -6.08 -7.60 7.22
N GLY A 269 -6.24 -8.47 8.22
CA GLY A 269 -6.58 -9.87 8.02
C GLY A 269 -7.93 -10.05 7.30
N GLN A 270 -8.96 -9.32 7.72
CA GLN A 270 -10.29 -9.35 7.10
C GLN A 270 -10.27 -8.86 5.65
N LYS A 271 -9.56 -7.75 5.38
CA LYS A 271 -9.39 -7.21 4.02
C LYS A 271 -8.68 -8.21 3.12
N LYS A 272 -7.57 -8.81 3.58
CA LYS A 272 -6.82 -9.82 2.84
C LYS A 272 -7.67 -11.05 2.51
N GLN A 273 -8.43 -11.54 3.49
CA GLN A 273 -9.37 -12.64 3.28
C GLN A 273 -10.40 -12.29 2.20
N PHE A 274 -11.02 -11.12 2.29
CA PHE A 274 -12.03 -10.68 1.32
C PHE A 274 -11.47 -10.50 -0.10
N ILE A 275 -10.22 -10.03 -0.25
CA ILE A 275 -9.55 -9.98 -1.56
C ILE A 275 -9.40 -11.39 -2.14
N ASN A 276 -8.99 -12.37 -1.33
CA ASN A 276 -8.85 -13.76 -1.79
C ASN A 276 -10.20 -14.37 -2.20
N GLU A 277 -11.28 -14.08 -1.47
CA GLU A 277 -12.64 -14.51 -1.83
C GLU A 277 -13.09 -13.91 -3.17
N ILE A 278 -12.79 -12.63 -3.42
CA ILE A 278 -13.03 -11.98 -4.73
C ILE A 278 -12.21 -12.65 -5.83
N ILE A 279 -10.92 -12.93 -5.59
CA ILE A 279 -10.06 -13.62 -6.56
C ILE A 279 -10.64 -15.00 -6.89
N GLN A 280 -11.09 -15.77 -5.90
CA GLN A 280 -11.73 -17.07 -6.11
C GLN A 280 -13.03 -16.96 -6.91
N ALA A 281 -13.87 -15.96 -6.63
CA ALA A 281 -15.09 -15.72 -7.38
C ALA A 281 -14.82 -15.39 -8.86
N ILE A 282 -13.85 -14.50 -9.13
CA ILE A 282 -13.41 -14.18 -10.50
C ILE A 282 -12.81 -15.41 -11.18
N ASP A 283 -12.10 -16.25 -10.43
CA ASP A 283 -11.50 -17.49 -10.95
C ASP A 283 -12.53 -18.55 -11.33
N LEU A 284 -13.61 -18.69 -10.56
CA LEU A 284 -14.74 -19.56 -10.91
C LEU A 284 -15.45 -19.05 -12.16
N ASN A 285 -15.77 -17.74 -12.20
CA ASN A 285 -16.38 -17.13 -13.37
C ASN A 285 -15.98 -15.65 -13.48
N GLU A 286 -15.30 -15.33 -14.59
CA GLU A 286 -14.73 -14.00 -14.84
C GLU A 286 -15.77 -12.89 -14.93
N LEU A 287 -17.04 -13.24 -15.18
CA LEU A 287 -18.17 -12.31 -15.15
C LEU A 287 -18.41 -11.69 -13.78
N MET A 288 -17.85 -12.27 -12.71
CA MET A 288 -17.86 -11.66 -11.38
C MET A 288 -17.13 -10.31 -11.32
N LEU A 289 -16.31 -9.95 -12.32
CA LEU A 289 -15.79 -8.58 -12.45
C LEU A 289 -16.88 -7.53 -12.68
N TYR A 290 -18.08 -7.94 -13.10
CA TYR A 290 -19.25 -7.09 -13.29
C TYR A 290 -20.22 -7.16 -12.10
N ASP A 291 -19.91 -7.96 -11.08
CA ASP A 291 -20.71 -8.01 -9.87
C ASP A 291 -20.68 -6.68 -9.11
N GLY A 292 -21.84 -6.26 -8.59
CA GLY A 292 -21.97 -4.96 -7.93
C GLY A 292 -21.09 -4.80 -6.69
N ASN A 293 -20.86 -5.87 -5.92
CA ASN A 293 -20.00 -5.80 -4.73
C ASN A 293 -18.52 -5.87 -5.10
N VAL A 294 -18.15 -6.79 -6.00
CA VAL A 294 -16.78 -6.92 -6.53
C VAL A 294 -16.34 -5.60 -7.17
N ARG A 295 -17.21 -5.03 -8.02
CA ARG A 295 -16.95 -3.76 -8.69
C ARG A 295 -16.79 -2.63 -7.68
N LYS A 296 -17.68 -2.52 -6.70
CA LYS A 296 -17.59 -1.51 -5.63
C LYS A 296 -16.27 -1.62 -4.86
N PHE A 297 -15.83 -2.85 -4.59
CA PHE A 297 -14.55 -3.08 -3.94
C PHE A 297 -13.37 -2.63 -4.82
N ILE A 298 -13.31 -3.07 -6.08
CA ILE A 298 -12.23 -2.70 -7.02
C ILE A 298 -12.15 -1.17 -7.21
N VAL A 299 -13.30 -0.50 -7.42
CA VAL A 299 -13.36 0.96 -7.53
C VAL A 299 -12.83 1.63 -6.27
N LYS A 300 -13.23 1.15 -5.09
CA LYS A 300 -12.74 1.67 -3.80
C LYS A 300 -11.23 1.49 -3.64
N GLN A 301 -10.69 0.31 -3.97
CA GLN A 301 -9.23 0.07 -3.88
C GLN A 301 -8.46 0.98 -4.85
N ALA A 302 -8.95 1.15 -6.06
CA ALA A 302 -8.36 2.07 -7.03
C ALA A 302 -8.43 3.53 -6.53
N MET A 303 -9.55 3.93 -5.92
CA MET A 303 -9.71 5.27 -5.34
C MET A 303 -8.71 5.51 -4.20
N LEU A 304 -8.54 4.54 -3.30
CA LEU A 304 -7.58 4.61 -2.19
C LEU A 304 -6.14 4.83 -2.70
N LYS A 305 -5.76 4.20 -3.81
CA LYS A 305 -4.44 4.42 -4.44
C LYS A 305 -4.24 5.85 -4.93
N VAL A 306 -5.30 6.50 -5.45
CA VAL A 306 -5.24 7.92 -5.82
C VAL A 306 -5.25 8.82 -4.58
N GLN A 307 -6.03 8.48 -3.55
CA GLN A 307 -6.04 9.21 -2.28
C GLN A 307 -4.69 9.18 -1.57
N ASP A 308 -3.92 8.10 -1.68
CA ASP A 308 -2.56 8.04 -1.12
C ASP A 308 -1.62 9.05 -1.79
N MET A 309 -1.79 9.32 -3.08
CA MET A 309 -1.01 10.36 -3.76
C MET A 309 -1.27 11.76 -3.19
N LEU A 310 -2.48 12.04 -2.71
CA LEU A 310 -2.82 13.31 -2.02
C LEU A 310 -2.04 13.51 -0.72
N LYS A 311 -1.54 12.42 -0.13
CA LYS A 311 -0.68 12.41 1.07
C LYS A 311 0.81 12.55 0.73
N GLY A 312 1.15 12.69 -0.55
CA GLY A 312 2.53 12.74 -1.05
C GLY A 312 3.10 11.37 -1.42
N ARG A 313 2.30 10.30 -1.37
CA ARG A 313 2.72 8.92 -1.71
C ARG A 313 2.64 8.63 -3.20
N ILE A 314 3.24 9.48 -4.02
CA ILE A 314 3.30 9.28 -5.48
C ILE A 314 4.36 8.21 -5.77
N PRO A 315 4.01 7.05 -6.37
CA PRO A 315 4.97 5.99 -6.63
C PRO A 315 5.90 6.36 -7.79
N ILE A 316 7.21 6.27 -7.55
CA ILE A 316 8.26 6.51 -8.55
C ILE A 316 9.05 5.23 -8.78
N ARG A 317 9.69 5.09 -9.95
CA ARG A 317 10.61 3.97 -10.19
C ARG A 317 11.88 4.17 -9.36
N GLY A 318 12.12 3.30 -8.38
CA GLY A 318 13.20 3.41 -7.39
C GLY A 318 12.94 2.52 -6.19
N SER A 319 14.00 2.23 -5.42
CA SER A 319 13.92 1.39 -4.22
C SER A 319 14.90 1.89 -3.16
N TYR A 320 14.65 1.54 -1.89
CA TYR A 320 15.55 1.80 -0.77
C TYR A 320 16.67 0.76 -0.70
N PHE A 321 17.91 1.19 -0.61
CA PHE A 321 19.06 0.29 -0.46
C PHE A 321 19.92 0.71 0.72
N TYR A 322 20.55 -0.27 1.38
CA TYR A 322 21.55 0.00 2.41
C TYR A 322 22.69 0.85 1.88
N LEU A 323 23.14 1.79 2.69
CA LEU A 323 24.33 2.58 2.46
C LEU A 323 25.56 1.88 3.04
N THR A 324 26.68 1.98 2.34
CA THR A 324 28.00 1.69 2.87
C THR A 324 29.01 2.63 2.23
N ASN A 325 30.10 2.96 2.93
CA ASN A 325 31.23 3.62 2.32
C ASN A 325 32.19 2.59 1.74
N ASP A 326 33.02 3.01 0.80
CA ASP A 326 33.90 2.16 0.01
C ASP A 326 34.63 1.06 0.83
N PRO A 327 34.24 -0.22 0.68
CA PRO A 327 34.88 -1.33 1.39
C PRO A 327 36.37 -1.52 1.05
N ILE A 328 36.82 -1.05 -0.12
CA ILE A 328 38.24 -1.09 -0.48
C ILE A 328 39.00 -0.03 0.31
N ALA A 329 38.48 1.19 0.41
CA ALA A 329 39.06 2.24 1.24
C ALA A 329 39.12 1.82 2.72
N PHE A 330 38.08 1.15 3.20
CA PHE A 330 38.05 0.53 4.53
C PHE A 330 39.21 -0.46 4.73
N MET A 331 39.41 -1.38 3.78
CA MET A 331 40.44 -2.41 3.87
C MET A 331 41.86 -1.90 3.67
N GLU A 332 42.05 -0.85 2.86
CA GLU A 332 43.32 -0.12 2.77
C GLU A 332 43.71 0.43 4.15
N HIS A 333 42.78 1.09 4.83
CA HIS A 333 43.00 1.61 6.18
C HIS A 333 43.29 0.48 7.19
N ALA A 334 42.44 -0.55 7.23
CA ALA A 334 42.59 -1.68 8.16
C ALA A 334 43.91 -2.46 7.94
N SER A 335 44.45 -2.43 6.72
CA SER A 335 45.71 -3.09 6.35
C SER A 335 46.93 -2.17 6.48
N GLY A 336 46.78 -0.94 7.01
CA GLY A 336 47.88 0.03 7.15
C GLY A 336 48.43 0.55 5.82
N LYS A 337 47.63 0.55 4.75
CA LYS A 337 47.97 1.08 3.43
C LYS A 337 47.45 2.51 3.25
N PRO A 338 47.99 3.28 2.27
CA PRO A 338 47.40 4.54 1.87
C PRO A 338 45.94 4.35 1.43
N VAL A 339 45.03 5.17 1.96
CA VAL A 339 43.60 5.10 1.65
C VAL A 339 43.35 5.89 0.37
N THR A 340 42.97 5.19 -0.70
CA THR A 340 42.65 5.75 -2.02
C THR A 340 41.22 5.47 -2.43
N GLY A 341 40.68 4.29 -2.07
CA GLY A 341 39.38 3.82 -2.54
C GLY A 341 39.32 3.57 -4.05
N VAL A 342 38.15 3.14 -4.51
CA VAL A 342 37.85 2.85 -5.92
C VAL A 342 36.96 3.91 -6.56
N LEU A 343 36.26 4.72 -5.76
CA LEU A 343 35.34 5.75 -6.23
C LEU A 343 35.94 7.15 -6.12
N LYS A 344 35.66 8.01 -7.10
CA LYS A 344 36.03 9.43 -7.07
C LYS A 344 34.90 10.29 -6.48
N LYS A 345 35.18 11.58 -6.31
CA LYS A 345 34.17 12.60 -5.96
C LYS A 345 32.94 12.51 -6.85
N ASN A 346 31.76 12.65 -6.25
CA ASN A 346 30.42 12.57 -6.85
C ASN A 346 30.08 11.21 -7.50
N GLN A 347 30.87 10.16 -7.24
CA GLN A 347 30.59 8.81 -7.73
C GLN A 347 30.00 7.92 -6.64
N ALA A 348 29.19 6.97 -7.07
CA ALA A 348 28.69 5.86 -6.28
C ALA A 348 28.81 4.56 -7.08
N PHE A 349 28.70 3.42 -6.41
CA PHE A 349 28.63 2.12 -7.06
C PHE A 349 27.52 1.27 -6.46
N MET A 350 26.76 0.63 -7.34
CA MET A 350 25.95 -0.54 -7.03
C MET A 350 25.88 -1.33 -8.33
N ASN A 351 26.16 -2.64 -8.27
CA ASN A 351 26.21 -3.45 -9.47
C ASN A 351 24.87 -3.35 -10.23
N ARG A 352 24.95 -3.35 -11.57
CA ARG A 352 23.83 -3.12 -12.51
C ARG A 352 23.21 -1.71 -12.55
N LYS A 353 23.68 -0.75 -11.75
CA LYS A 353 23.29 0.67 -11.87
C LYS A 353 24.33 1.45 -12.67
N ARG A 354 23.89 2.40 -13.51
CA ARG A 354 24.76 3.25 -14.35
C ARG A 354 24.19 4.65 -14.51
N GLY A 355 25.06 5.66 -14.53
CA GLY A 355 24.71 7.05 -14.78
C GLY A 355 24.11 7.75 -13.56
N MET A 356 23.54 8.93 -13.79
CA MET A 356 23.06 9.79 -12.71
C MET A 356 21.86 9.21 -11.97
N HIS A 357 21.95 9.20 -10.64
CA HIS A 357 20.85 8.84 -9.75
C HIS A 357 20.69 9.88 -8.64
N ALA A 358 19.46 10.09 -8.22
CA ALA A 358 19.12 10.85 -7.02
C ALA A 358 18.99 9.90 -5.82
N LEU A 359 19.51 10.33 -4.68
CA LEU A 359 19.47 9.61 -3.41
C LEU A 359 18.74 10.45 -2.35
N PHE A 360 17.81 9.82 -1.63
CA PHE A 360 17.03 10.44 -0.56
C PHE A 360 17.11 9.57 0.70
N ARG A 361 17.49 10.17 1.84
CA ARG A 361 17.45 9.53 3.16
C ARG A 361 16.39 10.24 4.02
N SER A 362 15.51 9.47 4.66
CA SER A 362 14.53 10.00 5.61
C SER A 362 15.15 10.26 6.99
N PRO A 363 14.62 11.21 7.78
CA PRO A 363 13.72 12.29 7.37
C PRO A 363 14.48 13.35 6.58
N LEU A 364 13.85 13.89 5.53
CA LEU A 364 14.46 14.88 4.65
C LEU A 364 13.70 16.20 4.76
N THR A 365 14.36 17.28 5.12
CA THR A 365 13.70 18.57 5.39
C THR A 365 14.37 19.76 4.72
N ILE A 366 15.32 19.53 3.82
CA ILE A 366 15.80 20.58 2.91
C ILE A 366 16.42 19.97 1.65
N PHE A 367 16.30 20.67 0.53
CA PHE A 367 16.84 20.24 -0.77
C PHE A 367 18.36 20.01 -0.77
N ASN A 368 19.11 20.64 0.14
CA ASN A 368 20.55 20.40 0.32
C ASN A 368 20.86 18.93 0.63
N GLU A 369 19.91 18.19 1.19
CA GLU A 369 20.12 16.80 1.60
C GLU A 369 19.95 15.79 0.47
N VAL A 370 19.40 16.21 -0.66
CA VAL A 370 19.19 15.33 -1.81
C VAL A 370 20.54 15.08 -2.48
N GLY A 371 20.99 13.81 -2.48
CA GLY A 371 22.20 13.39 -3.18
C GLY A 371 21.95 13.24 -4.67
N LYS A 372 22.92 13.61 -5.51
CA LYS A 372 22.89 13.37 -6.95
C LYS A 372 24.27 12.87 -7.41
N LEU A 373 24.37 11.57 -7.67
CA LEU A 373 25.64 10.88 -7.88
C LEU A 373 25.67 10.14 -9.21
N ASP A 374 26.85 10.05 -9.80
CA ASP A 374 27.11 9.23 -10.97
C ASP A 374 27.41 7.78 -10.54
N PHE A 375 26.52 6.85 -10.88
CA PHE A 375 26.74 5.44 -10.63
C PHE A 375 27.68 4.87 -11.70
N VAL A 376 28.89 4.52 -11.28
CA VAL A 376 29.93 4.00 -12.17
C VAL A 376 30.01 2.49 -12.10
N GLN A 377 30.68 1.87 -13.09
CA GLN A 377 30.94 0.44 -13.09
C GLN A 377 32.30 0.15 -12.48
N VAL A 378 32.32 -0.73 -11.48
CA VAL A 378 33.54 -1.20 -10.84
C VAL A 378 33.68 -2.71 -11.07
N HIS A 379 34.78 -3.12 -11.67
CA HIS A 379 35.02 -4.51 -12.10
C HIS A 379 35.85 -5.33 -11.10
N THR A 380 36.09 -4.80 -9.91
CA THR A 380 36.84 -5.50 -8.88
C THR A 380 36.00 -6.60 -8.23
N ARG A 381 36.58 -7.79 -8.12
CA ARG A 381 35.96 -8.96 -7.48
C ARG A 381 35.55 -8.74 -6.01
N TYR A 382 36.14 -7.73 -5.36
CA TYR A 382 35.90 -7.43 -3.96
C TYR A 382 34.52 -6.81 -3.68
N ILE A 383 33.95 -6.09 -4.65
CA ILE A 383 32.66 -5.42 -4.49
C ILE A 383 31.70 -5.61 -5.66
N CYS A 384 32.12 -6.20 -6.79
CA CYS A 384 31.26 -6.37 -7.97
C CYS A 384 30.00 -7.21 -7.69
N HIS A 385 29.97 -8.01 -6.61
CA HIS A 385 28.80 -8.77 -6.18
C HIS A 385 27.73 -7.94 -5.45
N LEU A 386 28.03 -6.70 -5.05
CA LEU A 386 27.12 -5.81 -4.34
C LEU A 386 26.10 -5.19 -5.32
N ASP A 387 25.00 -5.90 -5.60
CA ASP A 387 23.92 -5.47 -6.50
C ASP A 387 22.68 -4.90 -5.78
N ASN A 388 22.74 -4.79 -4.45
CA ASN A 388 21.66 -4.37 -3.57
C ASN A 388 22.14 -3.56 -2.34
N VAL A 389 23.34 -2.97 -2.45
CA VAL A 389 23.95 -2.08 -1.45
C VAL A 389 24.61 -0.94 -2.21
N ILE A 390 24.34 0.31 -1.80
CA ILE A 390 24.94 1.50 -2.40
C ILE A 390 26.28 1.75 -1.72
N VAL A 391 27.35 1.68 -2.52
CA VAL A 391 28.71 2.03 -2.12
C VAL A 391 28.96 3.50 -2.43
N LEU A 392 29.16 4.29 -1.38
CA LEU A 392 29.50 5.71 -1.45
C LEU A 392 31.03 5.92 -1.47
N ASN A 393 31.46 7.01 -2.09
CA ASN A 393 32.87 7.39 -2.12
C ASN A 393 33.36 7.92 -0.76
N CYS A 394 34.68 7.98 -0.59
CA CYS A 394 35.33 8.58 0.59
C CYS A 394 36.13 9.85 0.22
N CYS A 395 35.75 10.52 -0.88
CA CYS A 395 36.44 11.68 -1.42
C CYS A 395 35.69 13.00 -1.16
N ASP A 396 34.44 12.95 -0.70
CA ASP A 396 33.60 14.12 -0.46
C ASP A 396 32.56 13.88 0.66
N LEU A 397 31.73 14.88 0.91
CA LEU A 397 30.72 14.88 1.98
C LEU A 397 29.39 14.23 1.54
N THR A 398 29.41 13.25 0.62
CA THR A 398 28.19 12.59 0.12
C THR A 398 27.38 11.93 1.24
N LEU A 399 28.02 11.19 2.15
CA LEU A 399 27.31 10.56 3.27
C LEU A 399 26.67 11.62 4.17
N ALA A 400 27.41 12.68 4.53
CA ALA A 400 26.90 13.79 5.32
C ALA A 400 25.77 14.55 4.60
N ARG A 401 25.82 14.64 3.27
CA ARG A 401 24.75 15.23 2.46
C ARG A 401 23.44 14.48 2.64
N LEU A 402 23.46 13.17 2.82
CA LEU A 402 22.26 12.38 3.07
C LEU A 402 21.79 12.53 4.53
N GLY A 403 21.60 13.77 4.97
CA GLY A 403 21.10 14.14 6.30
C GLY A 403 21.97 13.71 7.46
N LEU A 404 23.28 13.91 7.36
CA LEU A 404 24.28 13.50 8.35
C LEU A 404 24.21 11.99 8.68
N GLY A 405 23.91 11.19 7.64
CA GLY A 405 23.76 9.73 7.79
C GLY A 405 25.03 9.04 8.26
N ASP A 406 24.85 7.81 8.74
CA ASP A 406 25.93 6.87 9.01
C ASP A 406 25.74 5.62 8.14
N VAL A 407 26.55 4.59 8.37
CA VAL A 407 26.45 3.32 7.64
C VAL A 407 26.28 2.16 8.62
N ASP A 408 25.59 2.41 9.74
CA ASP A 408 25.26 1.42 10.77
C ASP A 408 23.98 0.63 10.47
N GLY A 409 23.27 1.05 9.43
CA GLY A 409 22.00 0.49 9.01
C GLY A 409 21.18 1.39 8.09
N ASP A 410 21.60 2.63 7.86
CA ASP A 410 20.89 3.59 7.01
C ASP A 410 20.62 3.07 5.59
N THR A 411 19.46 3.46 5.08
CA THR A 411 19.06 3.20 3.70
C THR A 411 18.75 4.50 2.97
N ALA A 412 18.90 4.51 1.64
CA ALA A 412 18.49 5.62 0.81
C ALA A 412 17.64 5.13 -0.36
N LEU A 413 16.57 5.88 -0.66
CA LEU A 413 15.82 5.73 -1.90
C LEU A 413 16.72 6.13 -3.06
N CYS A 414 16.94 5.21 -3.99
CA CYS A 414 17.74 5.42 -5.19
C CYS A 414 16.88 5.35 -6.45
N THR A 415 16.87 6.44 -7.21
CA THR A 415 16.10 6.57 -8.45
C THR A 415 16.91 7.25 -9.55
N ASN A 416 16.68 6.85 -10.79
CA ASN A 416 17.15 7.52 -12.00
C ASN A 416 16.01 8.15 -12.79
N ASP A 417 14.87 8.41 -12.14
CA ASP A 417 13.73 9.06 -12.78
C ASP A 417 14.15 10.43 -13.36
N PRO A 418 14.00 10.66 -14.67
CA PRO A 418 14.46 11.90 -15.30
C PRO A 418 13.80 13.17 -14.76
N THR A 419 12.53 13.08 -14.37
CA THR A 419 11.76 14.20 -13.81
C THR A 419 12.33 14.59 -12.45
N ILE A 420 12.61 13.60 -11.60
CA ILE A 420 13.27 13.84 -10.31
C ILE A 420 14.67 14.40 -10.50
N LEU A 421 15.50 13.78 -11.35
CA LEU A 421 16.88 14.21 -11.60
C LEU A 421 16.97 15.67 -12.06
N LYS A 422 15.98 16.14 -12.82
CA LYS A 422 15.86 17.53 -13.26
C LYS A 422 15.43 18.48 -12.14
N ALA A 423 14.62 18.01 -11.20
CA ALA A 423 14.11 18.79 -10.08
C ALA A 423 15.08 18.89 -8.89
N VAL A 424 16.14 18.05 -8.84
CA VAL A 424 17.20 18.16 -7.82
C VAL A 424 17.96 19.48 -7.96
N ILE A 425 18.07 20.21 -6.85
CA ILE A 425 18.81 21.47 -6.77
C ILE A 425 20.27 21.18 -6.42
N ASP A 426 21.20 21.75 -7.17
CA ASP A 426 22.61 21.75 -6.77
C ASP A 426 22.83 22.74 -5.63
N ALA A 427 23.40 22.25 -4.54
CA ALA A 427 23.46 22.96 -3.27
C ALA A 427 24.60 22.42 -2.40
N PRO A 428 25.19 23.26 -1.52
CA PRO A 428 26.23 22.81 -0.60
C PRO A 428 25.66 21.89 0.48
N THR A 429 26.47 20.95 0.96
CA THR A 429 26.14 20.10 2.11
C THR A 429 26.04 20.93 3.38
N ILE A 430 24.99 20.71 4.17
CA ILE A 430 24.86 21.30 5.51
C ILE A 430 25.65 20.42 6.48
N ILE A 431 26.55 21.03 7.24
CA ILE A 431 27.35 20.36 8.27
C ILE A 431 26.99 20.95 9.62
N ASN A 432 26.85 20.07 10.61
CA ASN A 432 26.77 20.45 12.02
C ASN A 432 28.10 20.04 12.68
N GLU A 433 28.89 21.00 13.15
CA GLU A 433 30.16 20.71 13.83
C GLU A 433 29.96 20.07 15.21
N ASP A 434 28.76 20.23 15.78
CA ASP A 434 28.35 19.63 17.04
C ASP A 434 27.70 18.25 16.86
N ASP A 435 27.63 17.74 15.64
CA ASP A 435 27.13 16.40 15.35
C ASP A 435 27.86 15.36 16.19
N LYS A 436 27.11 14.42 16.77
CA LYS A 436 27.62 13.31 17.61
C LYS A 436 28.33 13.74 18.92
N LYS A 437 28.20 15.00 19.35
CA LYS A 437 28.55 15.37 20.73
C LYS A 437 27.66 14.61 21.71
N VAL A 438 28.25 14.07 22.77
CA VAL A 438 27.54 13.35 23.84
C VAL A 438 27.40 14.21 25.08
N ALA A 439 26.36 13.95 25.87
CA ALA A 439 26.13 14.65 27.13
C ALA A 439 27.29 14.44 28.10
N ALA A 440 27.43 15.35 29.07
CA ALA A 440 28.30 15.11 30.22
C ALA A 440 27.81 13.87 30.99
N PRO A 441 28.73 13.07 31.58
CA PRO A 441 28.34 11.90 32.36
C PRO A 441 27.50 12.33 33.56
N VAL A 442 26.46 11.55 33.86
CA VAL A 442 25.59 11.73 35.04
C VAL A 442 25.65 10.50 35.94
N PRO A 443 25.45 10.64 37.27
CA PRO A 443 25.40 9.49 38.16
C PRO A 443 24.29 8.50 37.78
N ASN A 444 24.58 7.20 37.86
CA ASN A 444 23.63 6.15 37.53
C ASN A 444 22.68 5.83 38.71
N HIS A 445 21.73 6.71 38.99
CA HIS A 445 20.66 6.52 39.98
C HIS A 445 19.29 6.85 39.40
N MET A 446 18.22 6.47 40.13
CA MET A 446 16.84 6.61 39.65
C MET A 446 16.47 8.04 39.23
N ASP A 447 16.90 9.08 39.95
CA ASP A 447 16.56 10.46 39.56
C ASP A 447 17.16 10.86 38.20
N SER A 448 18.38 10.43 37.88
CA SER A 448 19.00 10.66 36.56
C SER A 448 18.22 9.96 35.46
N ILE A 449 17.77 8.73 35.72
CA ILE A 449 16.95 7.96 34.78
C ILE A 449 15.61 8.67 34.56
N VAL A 450 14.91 9.07 35.62
CA VAL A 450 13.62 9.79 35.51
C VAL A 450 13.78 11.11 34.76
N ASN A 451 14.84 11.88 35.03
CA ASN A 451 15.09 13.13 34.33
C ASN A 451 15.40 12.91 32.83
N MET A 452 16.13 11.84 32.50
CA MET A 452 16.38 11.46 31.10
C MET A 452 15.09 11.06 30.39
N GLU A 453 14.25 10.25 31.03
CA GLU A 453 12.95 9.83 30.49
C GLU A 453 12.04 11.03 30.25
N LEU A 454 11.88 11.93 31.23
CA LEU A 454 11.06 13.14 31.11
C LEU A 454 11.50 14.03 29.93
N LYS A 455 12.81 14.13 29.66
CA LYS A 455 13.33 14.86 28.50
C LYS A 455 12.97 14.22 27.16
N SER A 456 12.62 12.93 27.13
CA SER A 456 12.28 12.20 25.90
C SER A 456 10.78 12.20 25.57
N LEU A 457 9.91 12.62 26.50
CA LEU A 457 8.45 12.58 26.38
C LEU A 457 7.86 13.78 25.60
N HIS A 458 8.43 14.14 24.46
CA HIS A 458 7.95 15.23 23.61
C HIS A 458 7.92 14.86 22.11
N ASN A 459 7.08 15.53 21.32
CA ASN A 459 6.98 15.31 19.86
C ASN A 459 7.66 16.42 19.04
N LEU A 460 8.68 17.08 19.61
CA LEU A 460 9.31 18.27 19.04
C LEU A 460 9.90 18.03 17.64
N THR A 461 10.42 16.84 17.34
CA THR A 461 10.90 16.46 15.99
C THR A 461 9.78 16.61 14.95
N GLY A 462 8.59 16.12 15.27
CA GLY A 462 7.41 16.22 14.40
C GLY A 462 6.96 17.66 14.23
N ARG A 463 6.94 18.45 15.32
CA ARG A 463 6.61 19.88 15.26
C ARG A 463 7.61 20.65 14.39
N CYS A 464 8.92 20.48 14.59
CA CYS A 464 9.97 21.12 13.81
C CYS A 464 9.86 20.77 12.31
N THR A 465 9.60 19.50 12.01
CA THR A 465 9.40 19.01 10.63
C THR A 465 8.17 19.63 9.97
N ASN A 466 7.07 19.78 10.71
CA ASN A 466 5.86 20.44 10.23
C ASN A 466 6.11 21.92 9.92
N VAL A 467 6.75 22.65 10.83
CA VAL A 467 7.12 24.07 10.61
C VAL A 467 8.05 24.19 9.39
N ASN A 468 9.00 23.28 9.22
CA ASN A 468 9.87 23.26 8.02
C ASN A 468 9.05 23.05 6.74
N THR A 469 8.16 22.05 6.73
CA THR A 469 7.32 21.76 5.55
C THR A 469 6.43 22.96 5.17
N TYR A 470 5.95 23.73 6.15
CA TYR A 470 5.26 24.99 5.89
C TYR A 470 6.13 25.97 5.09
N PHE A 471 7.38 26.20 5.50
CA PHE A 471 8.28 27.13 4.82
C PHE A 471 8.73 26.60 3.45
N GLN A 472 8.92 25.29 3.29
CA GLN A 472 9.17 24.68 1.98
C GLN A 472 7.97 24.88 1.03
N ASN A 473 6.74 24.64 1.51
CA ASN A 473 5.55 24.87 0.71
C ASN A 473 5.42 26.34 0.30
N LEU A 474 5.65 27.27 1.23
CA LEU A 474 5.66 28.71 0.96
C LEU A 474 6.74 29.09 -0.08
N ALA A 475 7.94 28.54 0.03
CA ALA A 475 9.02 28.78 -0.93
C ALA A 475 8.64 28.32 -2.35
N LEU A 476 7.94 27.19 -2.48
CA LEU A 476 7.42 26.72 -3.76
C LEU A 476 6.31 27.63 -4.31
N GLU A 477 5.49 28.26 -3.45
CA GLU A 477 4.54 29.30 -3.88
C GLU A 477 5.25 30.56 -4.40
N GLU A 478 6.42 30.87 -3.84
CA GLU A 478 7.31 31.95 -4.27
C GLU A 478 8.17 31.56 -5.48
N GLY A 479 8.01 30.32 -5.98
CA GLY A 479 8.59 29.81 -7.23
C GLY A 479 9.90 29.04 -7.08
N SER A 480 10.48 28.96 -5.88
CA SER A 480 11.79 28.33 -5.68
C SER A 480 12.05 27.99 -4.21
N LEU A 481 12.50 26.77 -3.92
CA LEU A 481 12.89 26.37 -2.55
C LEU A 481 14.02 27.25 -1.96
N GLN A 482 14.83 27.89 -2.82
CA GLN A 482 15.87 28.82 -2.41
C GLN A 482 15.31 30.12 -1.78
N ALA A 483 14.04 30.47 -2.02
CA ALA A 483 13.43 31.70 -1.50
C ALA A 483 13.36 31.75 0.04
N ARG A 484 13.29 30.58 0.69
CA ARG A 484 13.22 30.41 2.15
C ARG A 484 14.36 29.56 2.71
N VAL A 485 15.54 29.68 2.12
CA VAL A 485 16.70 28.83 2.48
C VAL A 485 17.19 29.06 3.91
N LEU A 486 17.06 30.28 4.46
CA LEU A 486 17.48 30.59 5.82
C LEU A 486 16.62 29.82 6.83
N GLU A 487 15.30 29.97 6.73
CA GLU A 487 14.31 29.32 7.59
C GLU A 487 14.46 27.80 7.55
N ASN A 488 14.52 27.23 6.35
CA ASN A 488 14.64 25.78 6.15
C ASN A 488 16.00 25.24 6.65
N SER A 489 17.10 25.99 6.49
CA SER A 489 18.42 25.56 6.99
C SER A 489 18.45 25.53 8.52
N VAL A 490 17.87 26.53 9.17
CA VAL A 490 17.78 26.61 10.64
C VAL A 490 16.90 25.48 11.17
N LEU A 491 15.73 25.26 10.59
CA LEU A 491 14.84 24.17 11.01
C LEU A 491 15.46 22.80 10.78
N LYS A 492 16.25 22.61 9.69
CA LYS A 492 17.01 21.37 9.50
C LYS A 492 18.07 21.17 10.57
N PHE A 493 18.82 22.22 10.90
CA PHE A 493 19.82 22.19 11.96
C PHE A 493 19.20 21.81 13.31
N LEU A 494 18.09 22.47 13.68
CA LEU A 494 17.34 22.18 14.90
C LEU A 494 16.78 20.75 14.89
N GLN A 495 16.25 20.27 13.76
CA GLN A 495 15.79 18.89 13.63
C GLN A 495 16.91 17.89 13.96
N GLY A 496 18.13 18.11 13.43
CA GLY A 496 19.29 17.29 13.77
C GLY A 496 19.63 17.31 15.25
N GLN A 497 19.62 18.51 15.87
CA GLN A 497 19.86 18.64 17.31
C GLN A 497 18.79 17.95 18.16
N ILE A 498 17.52 18.02 17.75
CA ILE A 498 16.40 17.35 18.47
C ILE A 498 16.54 15.83 18.40
N ILE A 499 16.92 15.27 17.24
CA ILE A 499 17.11 13.82 17.08
C ILE A 499 18.22 13.31 18.02
N ASP A 500 19.28 14.09 18.20
CA ASP A 500 20.38 13.75 19.11
C ASP A 500 20.19 14.30 20.53
N ALA A 501 19.11 15.02 20.83
CA ALA A 501 18.85 15.64 22.14
C ALA A 501 18.89 14.61 23.28
N THR A 502 18.36 13.41 23.04
CA THR A 502 18.40 12.30 24.01
C THR A 502 19.82 11.81 24.30
N LYS A 503 20.76 11.97 23.35
CA LYS A 503 22.18 11.56 23.50
C LYS A 503 23.06 12.68 24.04
N ASN A 504 22.77 13.93 23.67
CA ASN A 504 23.61 15.09 23.96
C ASN A 504 23.11 15.92 25.16
N GLY A 505 21.87 15.70 25.61
CA GLY A 505 21.25 16.35 26.77
C GLY A 505 20.82 17.81 26.54
N LEU A 506 20.88 18.30 25.30
CA LEU A 506 20.53 19.68 24.92
C LEU A 506 19.01 19.89 24.97
N GLU A 507 18.61 21.05 25.48
CA GLU A 507 17.25 21.58 25.31
C GLU A 507 17.23 22.40 24.01
N VAL A 508 16.39 21.98 23.06
CA VAL A 508 16.26 22.63 21.77
C VAL A 508 14.89 23.29 21.70
N GLU A 509 14.85 24.54 21.27
CA GLU A 509 13.60 25.30 21.07
C GLU A 509 13.50 25.77 19.63
N ILE A 510 12.28 25.75 19.07
CA ILE A 510 12.02 26.32 17.75
C ILE A 510 11.85 27.84 17.93
N PRO A 511 12.58 28.69 17.18
CA PRO A 511 12.45 30.14 17.29
C PRO A 511 10.99 30.60 17.13
N TYR A 512 10.52 31.43 18.08
CA TYR A 512 9.13 31.88 18.13
C TYR A 512 8.64 32.48 16.81
N VAL A 513 9.51 33.23 16.10
CA VAL A 513 9.19 33.84 14.80
C VAL A 513 8.90 32.83 13.69
N LEU A 514 9.47 31.62 13.78
CA LEU A 514 9.21 30.53 12.83
C LEU A 514 7.97 29.74 13.24
N ASP A 515 7.87 29.38 14.53
CA ASP A 515 6.77 28.53 15.03
C ASP A 515 5.40 29.21 14.94
N ARG A 516 5.34 30.53 15.19
CA ARG A 516 4.08 31.31 15.18
C ARG A 516 3.45 31.51 13.80
N LEU A 517 4.19 31.27 12.72
CA LEU A 517 3.67 31.43 11.34
C LEU A 517 3.03 30.15 10.82
N ALA A 518 3.48 29.00 11.33
CA ALA A 518 2.93 27.69 11.04
C ALA A 518 1.75 27.33 11.96
N ILE A 519 0.81 28.27 12.15
CA ILE A 519 -0.45 28.03 12.88
C ILE A 519 -1.39 27.16 12.04
N GLN A 520 -1.57 27.53 10.76
CA GLN A 520 -2.30 26.73 9.79
C GLN A 520 -1.31 26.05 8.84
N MET A 521 -1.40 24.72 8.78
CA MET A 521 -0.55 23.88 7.95
C MET A 521 -0.95 23.98 6.46
N PRO A 522 -0.06 23.65 5.52
CA PRO A 522 -0.38 23.64 4.08
C PRO A 522 -1.62 22.80 3.75
N TYR A 523 -2.39 23.20 2.74
CA TYR A 523 -3.66 22.57 2.38
C TYR A 523 -3.59 21.04 2.25
N PHE A 524 -2.54 20.50 1.62
CA PHE A 524 -2.38 19.05 1.45
C PHE A 524 -2.28 18.27 2.78
N PHE A 525 -1.91 18.91 3.89
CA PHE A 525 -1.81 18.24 5.19
C PHE A 525 -3.16 17.65 5.63
N ARG A 526 -4.29 18.17 5.16
CA ARG A 526 -5.60 17.58 5.49
C ARG A 526 -5.72 16.12 5.08
N PHE A 527 -5.04 15.71 4.01
CA PHE A 527 -5.05 14.32 3.55
C PHE A 527 -4.12 13.43 4.39
N ALA A 528 -3.03 14.00 4.92
CA ALA A 528 -2.04 13.29 5.72
C ALA A 528 -2.33 13.29 7.23
N LYS A 529 -3.03 14.32 7.72
CA LYS A 529 -3.29 14.60 9.15
C LYS A 529 -4.78 14.71 9.49
N GLY A 530 -5.70 14.50 8.55
CA GLY A 530 -7.15 14.56 8.81
C GLY A 530 -7.67 16.01 9.00
N GLY A 531 -8.87 16.19 9.54
CA GLY A 531 -9.47 17.51 9.73
C GLY A 531 -10.16 18.08 8.49
N LYS A 532 -10.78 19.26 8.66
CA LYS A 532 -11.58 19.94 7.63
C LYS A 532 -10.71 20.91 6.84
N ALA A 533 -11.14 21.27 5.62
CA ALA A 533 -10.39 22.21 4.78
C ALA A 533 -10.17 23.60 5.44
N GLU A 534 -11.08 24.03 6.32
CA GLU A 534 -11.00 25.28 7.10
C GLU A 534 -9.90 25.28 8.17
N ASP A 535 -9.39 24.10 8.56
CA ASP A 535 -8.28 23.97 9.51
C ASP A 535 -6.91 24.28 8.89
N TYR A 536 -6.83 24.40 7.57
CA TYR A 536 -5.59 24.50 6.79
C TYR A 536 -5.50 25.79 5.99
N GLN A 537 -4.33 26.08 5.44
CA GLN A 537 -4.12 27.26 4.60
C GLN A 537 -5.10 27.31 3.42
N HIS A 538 -5.70 28.48 3.19
CA HIS A 538 -6.52 28.75 2.01
C HIS A 538 -5.70 28.86 0.70
N SER A 539 -4.41 29.18 0.78
CA SER A 539 -3.54 29.21 -0.40
C SER A 539 -3.32 27.80 -0.93
N MET A 540 -3.65 27.61 -2.20
CA MET A 540 -3.42 26.36 -2.93
C MET A 540 -2.47 26.58 -4.11
N LYS A 541 -1.55 27.55 -3.98
CA LYS A 541 -0.69 27.97 -5.10
C LYS A 541 0.50 27.06 -5.32
N SER A 542 0.94 26.33 -4.29
CA SER A 542 2.11 25.45 -4.42
C SER A 542 1.79 24.32 -5.41
N PRO A 543 2.78 23.81 -6.16
CA PRO A 543 2.57 22.74 -7.12
C PRO A 543 1.85 21.51 -6.54
N PHE A 544 2.21 21.12 -5.31
CA PHE A 544 1.59 19.95 -4.67
C PHE A 544 0.18 20.23 -4.15
N ASN A 545 -0.11 21.43 -3.64
CA ASN A 545 -1.49 21.82 -3.30
C ASN A 545 -2.39 21.82 -4.55
N GLN A 546 -1.89 22.36 -5.67
CA GLN A 546 -2.61 22.33 -6.95
C GLN A 546 -2.86 20.89 -7.43
N PHE A 547 -1.86 20.02 -7.32
CA PHE A 547 -2.00 18.60 -7.64
C PHE A 547 -3.12 17.98 -6.80
N CYS A 548 -3.15 18.25 -5.49
CA CYS A 548 -4.18 17.71 -4.60
C CYS A 548 -5.59 18.16 -4.99
N VAL A 549 -5.78 19.43 -5.34
CA VAL A 549 -7.08 19.96 -5.80
C VAL A 549 -7.55 19.28 -7.08
N VAL A 550 -6.65 19.10 -8.07
CA VAL A 550 -6.99 18.44 -9.33
C VAL A 550 -7.30 16.95 -9.13
N ALA A 551 -6.50 16.27 -8.31
CA ALA A 551 -6.67 14.86 -8.03
C ALA A 551 -7.92 14.57 -7.18
N GLU A 552 -8.28 15.43 -6.23
CA GLU A 552 -9.55 15.33 -5.51
C GLU A 552 -10.74 15.47 -6.46
N LYS A 553 -10.74 16.49 -7.32
CA LYS A 553 -11.79 16.65 -8.33
C LYS A 553 -11.89 15.42 -9.25
N TYR A 554 -10.75 14.85 -9.65
CA TYR A 554 -10.73 13.62 -10.42
C TYR A 554 -11.36 12.45 -9.66
N ILE A 555 -11.13 12.35 -8.34
CA ILE A 555 -11.75 11.32 -7.50
C ILE A 555 -13.27 11.43 -7.56
N ASP A 556 -13.81 12.63 -7.31
CA ASP A 556 -15.25 12.90 -7.30
C ASP A 556 -15.91 12.64 -8.68
N ASP A 557 -15.20 13.01 -9.75
CA ASP A 557 -15.70 12.91 -11.12
C ASP A 557 -15.63 11.48 -11.70
N LYS A 558 -14.64 10.66 -11.30
CA LYS A 558 -14.28 9.42 -12.03
C LYS A 558 -14.45 8.12 -11.26
N PHE A 559 -14.47 8.14 -9.93
CA PHE A 559 -14.62 6.91 -9.13
C PHE A 559 -16.08 6.62 -8.80
N GLN A 560 -16.92 6.69 -9.83
CA GLN A 560 -18.34 6.37 -9.74
C GLN A 560 -18.57 4.90 -10.18
N MET A 561 -19.71 4.32 -9.79
CA MET A 561 -20.07 2.94 -10.15
C MET A 561 -20.52 2.78 -11.61
N GLU A 562 -20.53 3.85 -12.40
CA GLU A 562 -20.96 3.82 -13.79
C GLU A 562 -19.94 3.07 -14.67
N ASP A 563 -20.44 2.15 -15.49
CA ASP A 563 -19.62 1.32 -16.37
C ASP A 563 -19.19 2.02 -17.68
N GLY A 564 -19.64 3.26 -17.90
CA GLY A 564 -19.19 4.12 -18.99
C GLY A 564 -19.33 3.47 -20.38
N LYS A 565 -18.19 3.15 -21.01
CA LYS A 565 -18.09 2.59 -22.37
C LYS A 565 -18.11 1.05 -22.43
N LEU A 566 -18.17 0.36 -21.28
CA LEU A 566 -18.16 -1.10 -21.23
C LEU A 566 -19.38 -1.68 -21.93
N ASP A 567 -19.17 -2.64 -22.83
CA ASP A 567 -20.26 -3.28 -23.55
C ASP A 567 -20.81 -4.47 -22.75
N GLN A 568 -21.96 -4.27 -22.11
CA GLN A 568 -22.66 -5.31 -21.37
C GLN A 568 -23.47 -6.28 -22.26
N SER A 569 -23.66 -5.95 -23.54
CA SER A 569 -24.42 -6.80 -24.48
C SER A 569 -23.67 -8.06 -24.93
N ILE A 570 -22.38 -8.16 -24.59
CA ILE A 570 -21.57 -9.35 -24.88
C ILE A 570 -21.89 -10.50 -23.92
N PHE A 571 -22.52 -10.21 -22.78
CA PHE A 571 -22.87 -11.23 -21.80
C PHE A 571 -24.07 -12.02 -22.28
N SER A 572 -23.91 -13.35 -22.37
CA SER A 572 -25.04 -14.27 -22.57
C SER A 572 -25.91 -14.42 -21.31
N ILE A 573 -25.66 -13.61 -20.28
CA ILE A 573 -26.39 -13.56 -19.02
C ILE A 573 -26.90 -12.14 -18.76
N GLU A 574 -28.17 -12.02 -18.35
CA GLU A 574 -28.79 -10.72 -18.07
C GLU A 574 -28.27 -10.07 -16.77
N SER A 575 -27.72 -10.86 -15.83
CA SER A 575 -27.23 -10.38 -14.54
C SER A 575 -26.30 -11.38 -13.86
N THR A 576 -25.24 -10.89 -13.20
CA THR A 576 -24.33 -11.72 -12.37
C THR A 576 -25.04 -12.40 -11.20
N ARG A 577 -26.21 -11.87 -10.78
CA ARG A 577 -27.11 -12.50 -9.81
C ARG A 577 -27.38 -13.98 -10.15
N GLN A 578 -27.52 -14.28 -11.44
CA GLN A 578 -27.82 -15.63 -11.92
C GLN A 578 -26.68 -16.62 -11.65
N LEU A 579 -25.45 -16.12 -11.52
CA LEU A 579 -24.28 -16.96 -11.26
C LEU A 579 -24.16 -17.31 -9.78
N ILE A 580 -24.72 -16.49 -8.89
CA ILE A 580 -24.55 -16.62 -7.43
C ILE A 580 -25.82 -17.06 -6.70
N GLN A 581 -26.87 -17.43 -7.44
CA GLN A 581 -28.08 -18.06 -6.91
C GLN A 581 -28.22 -19.48 -7.46
N ASP A 582 -28.61 -20.41 -6.60
CA ASP A 582 -28.97 -21.77 -6.98
C ASP A 582 -30.42 -22.06 -6.54
N MET A 583 -31.36 -21.83 -7.47
CA MET A 583 -32.77 -22.12 -7.25
C MET A 583 -33.10 -23.61 -7.43
N SER A 584 -32.18 -24.44 -7.93
CA SER A 584 -32.43 -25.88 -8.13
C SER A 584 -32.44 -26.67 -6.82
N LYS A 585 -31.86 -26.11 -5.75
CA LYS A 585 -31.79 -26.73 -4.42
C LYS A 585 -32.98 -26.44 -3.52
N ILE A 586 -33.95 -25.64 -3.94
CA ILE A 586 -35.06 -25.26 -3.07
C ILE A 586 -36.36 -25.06 -3.83
N SER A 587 -37.44 -25.59 -3.27
CA SER A 587 -38.81 -25.33 -3.72
C SER A 587 -39.20 -23.88 -3.46
N GLN A 588 -39.96 -23.28 -4.36
CA GLN A 588 -40.36 -21.87 -4.22
C GLN A 588 -41.12 -21.54 -2.91
N PRO A 589 -42.04 -22.37 -2.36
CA PRO A 589 -42.69 -22.08 -1.09
C PRO A 589 -41.71 -21.97 0.09
N LYS A 590 -40.76 -22.91 0.19
CA LYS A 590 -39.70 -22.85 1.22
C LYS A 590 -38.79 -21.64 1.01
N PHE A 591 -38.44 -21.32 -0.23
CA PHE A 591 -37.63 -20.14 -0.55
C PHE A 591 -38.32 -18.85 -0.09
N LEU A 592 -39.60 -18.68 -0.42
CA LEU A 592 -40.41 -17.53 0.02
C LEU A 592 -40.56 -17.49 1.54
N SER A 593 -40.67 -18.65 2.20
CA SER A 593 -40.70 -18.73 3.67
C SER A 593 -39.39 -18.24 4.29
N TYR A 594 -38.23 -18.65 3.77
CA TYR A 594 -36.93 -18.14 4.24
C TYR A 594 -36.78 -16.65 3.94
N LEU A 595 -37.15 -16.21 2.74
CA LEU A 595 -37.10 -14.80 2.34
C LEU A 595 -37.91 -13.93 3.30
N ALA A 596 -39.16 -14.31 3.59
CA ALA A 596 -40.03 -13.57 4.52
C ALA A 596 -39.47 -13.50 5.96
N ARG A 597 -38.66 -14.49 6.38
CA ARG A 597 -38.04 -14.53 7.72
C ARG A 597 -36.70 -13.79 7.78
N ILE A 598 -35.95 -13.75 6.68
CA ILE A 598 -34.60 -13.14 6.63
C ILE A 598 -34.65 -11.67 6.21
N GLU A 599 -35.59 -11.25 5.36
CA GLU A 599 -35.73 -9.85 4.93
C GLU A 599 -35.91 -8.84 6.10
N PRO A 600 -36.65 -9.17 7.18
CA PRO A 600 -36.67 -8.35 8.40
C PRO A 600 -35.30 -8.21 9.07
N LEU A 601 -34.51 -9.30 9.13
CA LEU A 601 -33.15 -9.27 9.69
C LEU A 601 -32.22 -8.38 8.86
N TYR A 602 -32.32 -8.44 7.53
CA TYR A 602 -31.59 -7.53 6.65
C TYR A 602 -31.93 -6.05 6.95
N THR A 603 -33.22 -5.75 7.15
CA THR A 603 -33.67 -4.38 7.41
C THR A 603 -33.13 -3.88 8.75
N GLU A 604 -33.20 -4.71 9.80
CA GLU A 604 -32.66 -4.37 11.12
C GLU A 604 -31.13 -4.28 11.12
N TYR A 605 -30.42 -5.21 10.44
CA TYR A 605 -28.97 -5.15 10.25
C TYR A 605 -28.54 -3.79 9.69
N ASN A 606 -29.17 -3.34 8.60
CA ASN A 606 -28.82 -2.04 8.00
C ASN A 606 -29.19 -0.86 8.89
N LYS A 607 -30.27 -0.96 9.67
CA LYS A 607 -30.66 0.07 10.64
C LYS A 607 -29.64 0.20 11.78
N GLN A 608 -29.13 -0.92 12.29
CA GLN A 608 -28.09 -0.94 13.34
C GLN A 608 -26.71 -0.58 12.80
N LYS A 609 -26.42 -0.90 11.53
CA LYS A 609 -25.16 -0.55 10.88
C LYS A 609 -25.00 0.96 10.67
N LYS A 610 -26.07 1.66 10.27
CA LYS A 610 -26.08 3.12 10.00
C LYS A 610 -25.43 4.00 11.09
N PRO A 611 -25.77 3.87 12.39
CA PRO A 611 -25.11 4.67 13.43
C PRO A 611 -23.62 4.33 13.61
N ILE A 612 -23.21 3.09 13.31
CA ILE A 612 -21.78 2.72 13.28
C ILE A 612 -21.08 3.36 12.06
N ASP A 613 -21.74 3.39 10.89
CA ASP A 613 -21.23 4.05 9.66
C ASP A 613 -21.04 5.55 9.94
N HIS A 614 -22.01 6.18 10.58
CA HIS A 614 -21.93 7.60 10.97
C HIS A 614 -20.80 7.87 11.96
N ARG A 615 -20.66 7.06 13.03
CA ARG A 615 -19.56 7.22 13.99
C ARG A 615 -18.19 7.03 13.34
N ARG A 616 -18.05 6.04 12.45
CA ARG A 616 -16.81 5.83 11.69
C ARG A 616 -16.49 7.02 10.80
N MET A 617 -17.48 7.59 10.13
CA MET A 617 -17.31 8.79 9.32
C MET A 617 -16.84 9.98 10.17
N GLN A 618 -17.52 10.26 11.28
CA GLN A 618 -17.12 11.33 12.21
C GLN A 618 -15.70 11.14 12.74
N PHE A 619 -15.34 9.91 13.13
CA PHE A 619 -13.98 9.58 13.57
C PHE A 619 -12.92 9.85 12.49
N ASN A 620 -13.23 9.50 11.23
CA ASN A 620 -12.32 9.74 10.10
C ASN A 620 -12.20 11.23 9.71
N GLU A 621 -13.14 12.08 10.11
CA GLU A 621 -13.07 13.53 9.89
C GLU A 621 -12.20 14.25 10.93
N LEU A 622 -11.96 13.64 12.10
CA LEU A 622 -11.10 14.19 13.15
C LEU A 622 -9.66 14.36 12.67
N LYS A 623 -8.92 15.28 13.29
CA LYS A 623 -7.47 15.41 13.07
C LYS A 623 -6.76 14.21 13.66
N LYS A 624 -5.61 13.85 13.09
CA LYS A 624 -4.88 12.61 13.43
C LYS A 624 -4.56 12.52 14.92
N TRP A 625 -4.16 13.62 15.55
CA TRP A 625 -3.83 13.65 16.98
C TRP A 625 -5.06 13.68 17.90
N GLU A 626 -6.27 13.84 17.36
CA GLU A 626 -7.54 13.73 18.08
C GLU A 626 -8.11 12.30 17.98
N ARG A 627 -7.56 11.46 17.09
CA ARG A 627 -7.96 10.08 16.90
C ARG A 627 -7.23 9.19 17.90
N ASP A 628 -7.97 8.49 18.73
CA ASP A 628 -7.42 7.48 19.62
C ASP A 628 -7.60 6.06 19.04
N ASN A 629 -6.62 5.20 19.31
CA ASN A 629 -6.62 3.82 18.82
C ASN A 629 -7.74 2.97 19.45
N ASP A 630 -8.17 3.29 20.67
CA ASP A 630 -9.18 2.52 21.38
C ASP A 630 -10.57 2.72 20.75
N THR A 631 -10.94 3.95 20.40
CA THR A 631 -12.18 4.27 19.67
C THR A 631 -12.18 3.63 18.29
N ARG A 632 -11.07 3.69 17.56
CA ARG A 632 -10.93 3.02 16.26
C ARG A 632 -11.21 1.51 16.38
N LYS A 633 -10.53 0.84 17.32
CA LYS A 633 -10.70 -0.58 17.58
C LYS A 633 -12.12 -0.92 18.03
N ALA A 634 -12.70 -0.11 18.90
CA ALA A 634 -14.08 -0.29 19.37
C ALA A 634 -15.08 -0.26 18.20
N ILE A 635 -14.95 0.71 17.28
CA ILE A 635 -15.79 0.79 16.07
C ILE A 635 -15.61 -0.47 15.21
N SER A 636 -14.38 -0.92 14.99
CA SER A 636 -14.08 -2.10 14.17
C SER A 636 -14.62 -3.40 14.78
N VAL A 637 -14.45 -3.58 16.10
CA VAL A 637 -15.00 -4.72 16.86
C VAL A 637 -16.53 -4.71 16.82
N GLU A 638 -17.16 -3.55 16.96
CA GLU A 638 -18.62 -3.43 16.88
C GLU A 638 -19.14 -3.83 15.49
N TYR A 639 -18.45 -3.42 14.41
CA TYR A 639 -18.74 -3.88 13.06
C TYR A 639 -18.62 -5.39 12.89
N ALA A 640 -17.53 -5.98 13.40
CA ALA A 640 -17.28 -7.41 13.30
C ALA A 640 -18.38 -8.19 14.04
N ARG A 641 -18.68 -7.79 15.28
CA ARG A 641 -19.74 -8.38 16.09
C ARG A 641 -21.12 -8.28 15.42
N LEU A 642 -21.47 -7.12 14.86
CA LEU A 642 -22.74 -6.95 14.15
C LEU A 642 -22.84 -7.89 12.94
N ARG A 643 -21.75 -8.09 12.20
CA ARG A 643 -21.73 -9.05 11.08
C ARG A 643 -21.93 -10.48 11.57
N GLU A 644 -21.16 -10.90 12.57
CA GLU A 644 -21.23 -12.25 13.13
C GLU A 644 -22.61 -12.57 13.72
N GLU A 645 -23.20 -11.63 14.46
CA GLU A 645 -24.53 -11.79 15.06
C GLU A 645 -25.61 -12.04 14.00
N TYR A 646 -25.67 -11.20 12.97
CA TYR A 646 -26.69 -11.33 11.93
C TYR A 646 -26.42 -12.49 10.98
N GLN A 647 -25.15 -12.85 10.78
CA GLN A 647 -24.79 -14.07 10.07
C GLN A 647 -25.34 -15.30 10.81
N ALA A 648 -25.07 -15.42 12.11
CA ALA A 648 -25.54 -16.54 12.93
C ALA A 648 -27.07 -16.63 13.00
N GLN A 649 -27.78 -15.50 13.14
CA GLN A 649 -29.25 -15.49 13.13
C GLN A 649 -29.84 -15.95 11.78
N CYS A 650 -29.20 -15.55 10.67
CA CYS A 650 -29.63 -16.00 9.34
C CYS A 650 -29.35 -17.50 9.13
N GLU A 651 -28.21 -17.99 9.61
CA GLU A 651 -27.84 -19.42 9.58
C GLU A 651 -28.77 -20.27 10.46
N GLU A 652 -29.25 -19.75 11.59
CA GLU A 652 -30.25 -20.43 12.42
C GLU A 652 -31.60 -20.57 11.68
N ILE A 653 -31.98 -19.55 10.91
CA ILE A 653 -33.20 -19.59 10.09
C ILE A 653 -33.03 -20.55 8.91
N CYS A 654 -31.88 -20.49 8.21
CA CYS A 654 -31.57 -21.29 7.04
C CYS A 654 -30.16 -21.89 7.16
N PRO A 655 -30.03 -23.13 7.69
CA PRO A 655 -28.74 -23.76 7.96
C PRO A 655 -28.07 -24.35 6.69
N TYR A 656 -28.43 -23.84 5.52
CA TYR A 656 -28.08 -24.39 4.22
C TYR A 656 -27.37 -23.30 3.40
N PRO A 657 -26.02 -23.23 3.42
CA PRO A 657 -25.29 -22.05 2.95
C PRO A 657 -25.62 -21.64 1.50
N SER A 658 -25.72 -22.58 0.56
CA SER A 658 -26.08 -22.30 -0.84
C SER A 658 -27.48 -21.67 -0.98
N ILE A 659 -28.44 -22.16 -0.22
CA ILE A 659 -29.83 -21.65 -0.20
C ILE A 659 -29.87 -20.29 0.51
N LEU A 660 -29.21 -20.16 1.66
CA LEU A 660 -29.12 -18.93 2.42
C LEU A 660 -28.49 -17.80 1.58
N ALA A 661 -27.39 -18.09 0.89
CA ALA A 661 -26.78 -17.16 -0.06
C ALA A 661 -27.75 -16.78 -1.17
N SER A 662 -28.51 -17.73 -1.74
CA SER A 662 -29.51 -17.44 -2.77
C SER A 662 -30.61 -16.49 -2.29
N VAL A 663 -31.10 -16.68 -1.06
CA VAL A 663 -32.08 -15.80 -0.41
C VAL A 663 -31.48 -14.43 -0.12
N ALA A 664 -30.27 -14.37 0.42
CA ALA A 664 -29.57 -13.12 0.71
C ALA A 664 -29.30 -12.32 -0.58
N VAL A 665 -28.94 -12.99 -1.68
CA VAL A 665 -28.81 -12.37 -3.00
C VAL A 665 -30.15 -11.81 -3.49
N GLU A 666 -31.26 -12.53 -3.32
CA GLU A 666 -32.57 -12.02 -3.73
C GLU A 666 -32.95 -10.75 -2.96
N ILE A 667 -32.77 -10.75 -1.64
CA ILE A 667 -33.01 -9.57 -0.82
C ILE A 667 -32.10 -8.42 -1.26
N ALA A 668 -30.78 -8.66 -1.25
CA ALA A 668 -29.80 -7.59 -1.38
C ALA A 668 -29.75 -7.06 -2.84
N TYR A 669 -29.71 -7.92 -3.85
CA TYR A 669 -29.56 -7.52 -5.25
C TYR A 669 -30.88 -7.10 -5.89
N GLN A 670 -31.95 -7.86 -5.68
CA GLN A 670 -33.23 -7.62 -6.36
C GLN A 670 -34.09 -6.61 -5.61
N ASN A 671 -34.35 -6.83 -4.31
CA ASN A 671 -35.28 -5.99 -3.55
C ASN A 671 -34.68 -4.61 -3.22
N TYR A 672 -33.41 -4.56 -2.78
CA TYR A 672 -32.80 -3.34 -2.25
C TYR A 672 -31.66 -2.75 -3.08
N ARG A 673 -31.11 -3.49 -4.05
CA ARG A 673 -29.94 -3.09 -4.88
C ARG A 673 -28.71 -2.69 -4.05
N THR A 674 -28.49 -3.40 -2.96
CA THR A 674 -27.35 -3.28 -2.05
C THR A 674 -26.60 -4.61 -2.05
N TYR A 675 -25.33 -4.64 -2.45
CA TYR A 675 -24.68 -5.92 -2.76
C TYR A 675 -24.01 -6.59 -1.56
N SER A 676 -23.58 -5.83 -0.56
CA SER A 676 -22.66 -6.29 0.49
C SER A 676 -23.25 -7.33 1.46
N PHE A 677 -24.57 -7.36 1.65
CA PHE A 677 -25.19 -8.29 2.62
C PHE A 677 -25.10 -9.74 2.17
N ALA A 678 -25.28 -10.03 0.88
CA ALA A 678 -25.13 -11.39 0.36
C ALA A 678 -23.72 -11.95 0.57
N TRP A 679 -22.71 -11.07 0.50
CA TRP A 679 -21.31 -11.39 0.71
C TRP A 679 -20.93 -11.63 2.18
N LEU A 680 -21.90 -11.67 3.11
CA LEU A 680 -21.69 -12.26 4.43
C LEU A 680 -21.70 -13.80 4.37
N PHE A 681 -22.28 -14.39 3.32
CA PHE A 681 -22.49 -15.83 3.17
C PHE A 681 -21.64 -16.39 2.02
N VAL A 682 -20.34 -16.08 2.03
CA VAL A 682 -19.40 -16.34 0.92
C VAL A 682 -19.32 -17.82 0.56
N ASP A 683 -19.31 -18.73 1.54
CA ASP A 683 -19.26 -20.17 1.29
C ASP A 683 -20.42 -20.65 0.40
N GLY A 684 -21.63 -20.14 0.66
CA GLY A 684 -22.81 -20.42 -0.15
C GLY A 684 -22.76 -19.76 -1.53
N LEU A 685 -22.25 -18.53 -1.63
CA LEU A 685 -22.07 -17.84 -2.90
C LEU A 685 -21.10 -18.58 -3.82
N LEU A 686 -19.96 -19.02 -3.29
CA LEU A 686 -18.94 -19.74 -4.05
C LEU A 686 -19.45 -21.13 -4.49
N GLU A 687 -20.26 -21.80 -3.67
CA GLU A 687 -20.92 -23.05 -4.07
C GLU A 687 -21.91 -22.84 -5.22
N ASN A 688 -22.74 -21.79 -5.16
CA ASN A 688 -23.66 -21.47 -6.24
C ASN A 688 -22.90 -21.13 -7.53
N LEU A 689 -21.83 -20.34 -7.40
CA LEU A 689 -20.98 -19.92 -8.50
C LEU A 689 -20.25 -21.08 -9.17
N LYS A 690 -19.86 -22.11 -8.40
CA LYS A 690 -19.19 -23.31 -8.91
C LYS A 690 -20.04 -24.07 -9.95
N GLN A 691 -21.37 -23.98 -9.89
CA GLN A 691 -22.26 -24.59 -10.91
C GLN A 691 -22.17 -23.90 -12.27
N HIS A 692 -21.68 -22.66 -12.28
CA HIS A 692 -21.51 -21.83 -13.46
C HIS A 692 -20.04 -21.58 -13.76
N GLU A 693 -19.16 -22.49 -13.34
CA GLU A 693 -17.74 -22.36 -13.56
C GLU A 693 -17.40 -22.33 -15.05
N ASN A 694 -16.52 -21.41 -15.43
CA ASN A 694 -15.82 -21.47 -16.71
C ASN A 694 -14.52 -22.27 -16.54
N VAL A 695 -14.37 -23.36 -17.29
CA VAL A 695 -13.17 -24.22 -17.27
C VAL A 695 -12.01 -23.59 -18.02
N LEU A 696 -12.30 -22.81 -19.08
CA LEU A 696 -11.29 -22.04 -19.79
C LEU A 696 -11.07 -20.72 -19.03
N LYS A 697 -9.90 -20.57 -18.40
CA LYS A 697 -9.61 -19.43 -17.52
C LYS A 697 -8.44 -18.61 -18.03
N MET A 698 -8.51 -17.30 -17.82
CA MET A 698 -7.36 -16.42 -17.95
C MET A 698 -6.48 -16.54 -16.70
N GLU A 699 -5.36 -17.24 -16.85
CA GLU A 699 -4.31 -17.40 -15.84
C GLU A 699 -3.34 -16.23 -15.86
N VAL A 700 -2.82 -15.89 -14.69
CA VAL A 700 -1.81 -14.83 -14.54
C VAL A 700 -0.60 -15.38 -13.79
N ARG A 701 0.58 -15.24 -14.38
CA ARG A 701 1.84 -15.64 -13.75
C ARG A 701 2.81 -14.47 -13.69
N LYS A 702 3.28 -14.17 -12.48
CA LYS A 702 4.33 -13.16 -12.23
C LYS A 702 5.69 -13.69 -12.68
N VAL A 703 6.40 -12.90 -13.47
CA VAL A 703 7.74 -13.23 -13.99
C VAL A 703 8.80 -12.55 -13.12
N ASN A 704 9.03 -13.08 -11.92
CA ASN A 704 9.89 -12.47 -10.88
C ASN A 704 11.31 -12.10 -11.35
N ARG A 705 11.86 -12.79 -12.35
CA ARG A 705 13.20 -12.53 -12.88
C ARG A 705 13.31 -11.23 -13.67
N LEU A 706 12.20 -10.72 -14.19
CA LEU A 706 12.12 -9.46 -14.93
C LEU A 706 11.84 -8.25 -14.03
N THR A 707 11.39 -8.45 -12.79
CA THR A 707 11.20 -7.37 -11.82
C THR A 707 12.46 -6.50 -11.73
N ASN A 708 12.29 -5.17 -11.75
CA ASN A 708 13.38 -4.18 -11.72
C ASN A 708 14.30 -4.14 -12.94
N ARG A 709 13.91 -4.78 -14.05
CA ARG A 709 14.62 -4.66 -15.33
C ARG A 709 13.89 -3.72 -16.27
N ASN A 710 14.64 -3.11 -17.19
CA ASN A 710 14.05 -2.48 -18.36
C ASN A 710 13.93 -3.58 -19.41
N VAL A 711 12.70 -3.90 -19.79
CA VAL A 711 12.37 -4.89 -20.81
C VAL A 711 11.68 -4.13 -21.93
N GLU A 712 12.21 -4.22 -23.15
CA GLU A 712 11.62 -3.58 -24.33
C GLU A 712 10.66 -4.54 -25.04
N GLY A 713 10.97 -5.84 -24.99
CA GLY A 713 10.15 -6.91 -25.50
C GLY A 713 8.76 -6.96 -24.85
N LYS A 714 7.75 -7.23 -25.68
CA LYS A 714 6.36 -7.42 -25.24
C LYS A 714 5.95 -8.88 -25.19
N GLU A 715 6.84 -9.79 -25.57
CA GLU A 715 6.57 -11.21 -25.69
C GLU A 715 7.68 -12.01 -24.98
N LEU A 716 7.27 -12.96 -24.15
CA LEU A 716 8.14 -13.91 -23.49
C LEU A 716 8.04 -15.24 -24.23
N ILE A 717 9.15 -15.71 -24.80
CA ILE A 717 9.21 -16.98 -25.51
C ILE A 717 9.69 -18.05 -24.53
N ILE A 718 9.00 -19.18 -24.47
CA ILE A 718 9.35 -20.30 -23.59
C ILE A 718 9.61 -21.54 -24.44
N GLN A 719 10.79 -22.13 -24.27
CA GLN A 719 11.19 -23.37 -24.93
C GLN A 719 11.95 -24.26 -23.96
N ALA A 720 11.50 -25.50 -23.78
CA ALA A 720 12.10 -26.49 -22.89
C ALA A 720 12.34 -25.97 -21.45
N GLY A 721 11.40 -25.17 -20.92
CA GLY A 721 11.48 -24.60 -19.56
C GLY A 721 12.47 -23.43 -19.40
N ILE A 722 12.98 -22.89 -20.50
CA ILE A 722 13.80 -21.69 -20.54
C ILE A 722 12.96 -20.57 -21.17
N ALA A 723 12.85 -19.45 -20.46
CA ALA A 723 12.21 -18.25 -20.97
C ALA A 723 13.26 -17.30 -21.56
N THR A 724 12.95 -16.75 -22.73
CA THR A 724 13.77 -15.82 -23.48
C THR A 724 12.98 -14.55 -23.78
N ILE A 725 13.57 -13.40 -23.49
CA ILE A 725 13.03 -12.07 -23.84
C ILE A 725 14.18 -11.07 -23.99
N ASP A 726 14.15 -10.26 -25.04
CA ASP A 726 15.28 -9.42 -25.45
C ASP A 726 16.57 -10.28 -25.50
N ASP A 727 17.61 -9.89 -24.75
CA ASP A 727 18.89 -10.64 -24.62
C ASP A 727 18.96 -11.53 -23.36
N LEU A 728 17.84 -11.77 -22.68
CA LEU A 728 17.79 -12.46 -21.38
C LEU A 728 17.23 -13.86 -21.50
N GLU A 729 17.97 -14.83 -20.96
CA GLU A 729 17.52 -16.22 -20.78
C GLU A 729 17.53 -16.61 -19.30
N PHE A 730 16.45 -17.24 -18.84
CA PHE A 730 16.37 -17.75 -17.47
C PHE A 730 15.41 -18.95 -17.35
N PRO A 731 15.63 -19.85 -16.37
CA PRO A 731 14.69 -20.94 -16.11
C PRO A 731 13.32 -20.40 -15.67
N PHE A 732 12.27 -20.86 -16.34
CA PHE A 732 10.89 -20.52 -16.03
C PHE A 732 9.98 -21.66 -16.49
N TYR A 733 9.42 -22.38 -15.51
CA TYR A 733 8.65 -23.60 -15.77
C TYR A 733 7.21 -23.27 -16.17
N MET A 734 6.96 -23.34 -17.46
CA MET A 734 5.67 -23.11 -18.14
C MET A 734 5.66 -23.91 -19.44
N PRO A 735 4.48 -24.18 -20.04
CA PRO A 735 4.41 -24.80 -21.36
C PRO A 735 5.17 -23.98 -22.41
N ASP A 736 5.69 -24.66 -23.43
CA ASP A 736 6.37 -24.01 -24.54
C ASP A 736 5.39 -23.14 -25.33
N GLY A 737 5.79 -21.93 -25.67
CA GLY A 737 4.90 -20.97 -26.33
C GLY A 737 5.43 -19.54 -26.33
N VAL A 738 4.63 -18.63 -26.90
CA VAL A 738 4.88 -17.18 -26.90
C VAL A 738 3.78 -16.53 -26.09
N TYR A 739 4.17 -15.76 -25.07
CA TYR A 739 3.25 -15.18 -24.10
C TYR A 739 3.35 -13.66 -24.10
N SER A 740 2.21 -12.98 -24.18
CA SER A 740 2.15 -11.52 -24.06
C SER A 740 2.51 -11.09 -22.64
N LEU A 741 3.48 -10.18 -22.56
CA LEU A 741 3.97 -9.61 -21.32
C LEU A 741 3.27 -8.27 -21.05
N PHE A 742 2.84 -8.06 -19.81
CA PHE A 742 2.37 -6.76 -19.34
C PHE A 742 2.99 -6.39 -18.00
N GLU A 743 3.10 -5.09 -17.74
CA GLU A 743 3.71 -4.53 -16.53
C GLU A 743 2.64 -3.87 -15.66
N ILE A 744 2.72 -4.09 -14.35
CA ILE A 744 2.01 -3.30 -13.33
C ILE A 744 3.05 -2.84 -12.32
N MET A 745 3.28 -1.52 -12.23
CA MET A 745 4.18 -0.91 -11.24
C MET A 745 5.56 -1.61 -11.19
N GLY A 746 6.17 -1.89 -12.35
CA GLY A 746 7.48 -2.54 -12.49
C GLY A 746 7.53 -4.03 -12.16
N GLN A 747 6.38 -4.65 -11.90
CA GLN A 747 6.22 -6.10 -11.86
C GLN A 747 5.68 -6.60 -13.20
N TYR A 748 6.32 -7.63 -13.75
CA TYR A 748 5.94 -8.20 -15.04
C TYR A 748 5.11 -9.47 -14.88
N PHE A 749 4.10 -9.61 -15.73
CA PHE A 749 3.15 -10.71 -15.72
C PHE A 749 2.91 -11.21 -17.15
N ILE A 750 2.63 -12.50 -17.26
CA ILE A 750 2.05 -13.10 -18.47
C ILE A 750 0.61 -13.51 -18.19
N GLY A 751 -0.25 -13.30 -19.18
CA GLY A 751 -1.63 -13.78 -19.22
C GLY A 751 -1.75 -14.89 -20.26
N TYR A 752 -2.41 -16.00 -19.94
CA TYR A 752 -2.67 -17.07 -20.89
C TYR A 752 -3.94 -17.83 -20.53
N GLU A 753 -4.57 -18.41 -21.55
CA GLU A 753 -5.72 -19.29 -21.34
C GLU A 753 -5.26 -20.69 -20.95
N ALA A 754 -5.89 -21.26 -19.94
CA ALA A 754 -5.66 -22.63 -19.53
C ALA A 754 -6.99 -23.29 -19.14
N GLU A 755 -7.14 -24.56 -19.52
CA GLU A 755 -8.24 -25.39 -19.05
C GLU A 755 -7.90 -25.95 -17.66
N ARG A 756 -8.67 -25.54 -16.65
CA ARG A 756 -8.63 -26.16 -15.32
C ARG A 756 -9.93 -25.98 -14.56
N GLU A 757 -10.15 -26.82 -13.56
CA GLU A 757 -11.15 -26.56 -12.54
C GLU A 757 -10.55 -25.77 -11.37
N THR A 758 -11.31 -24.86 -10.79
CA THR A 758 -10.96 -24.11 -9.60
C THR A 758 -11.18 -24.98 -8.37
N VAL A 759 -10.15 -25.10 -7.54
CA VAL A 759 -10.21 -25.80 -6.26
C VAL A 759 -10.79 -24.84 -5.22
N VAL A 760 -12.08 -24.99 -4.95
CA VAL A 760 -12.81 -24.24 -3.91
C VAL A 760 -13.56 -25.22 -3.03
N GLN A 761 -13.48 -25.02 -1.73
CA GLN A 761 -14.26 -25.78 -0.76
C GLN A 761 -15.72 -25.33 -0.84
N ILE A 762 -16.63 -26.26 -1.11
CA ILE A 762 -18.08 -26.00 -1.17
C ILE A 762 -18.78 -26.61 0.04
N SER A 763 -19.88 -26.00 0.48
CA SER A 763 -20.64 -26.45 1.65
C SER A 763 -21.44 -27.74 1.42
N ASN A 764 -21.60 -28.15 0.16
CA ASN A 764 -22.36 -29.34 -0.28
C ASN A 764 -23.81 -29.33 0.23
N THR A 765 -24.50 -28.22 0.02
CA THR A 765 -25.89 -28.07 0.48
C THR A 765 -26.81 -29.07 -0.23
N PRO A 766 -27.60 -29.88 0.49
CA PRO A 766 -28.54 -30.82 -0.12
C PRO A 766 -29.72 -30.10 -0.79
N SER A 767 -30.30 -30.73 -1.80
CA SER A 767 -31.52 -30.24 -2.43
C SER A 767 -32.74 -30.47 -1.51
N LEU A 768 -33.49 -29.39 -1.25
CA LEU A 768 -34.69 -29.34 -0.43
C LEU A 768 -35.98 -29.26 -1.25
N LEU A 769 -35.97 -29.76 -2.48
CA LEU A 769 -37.18 -29.91 -3.28
C LEU A 769 -38.16 -30.82 -2.53
N ASP A 770 -39.32 -30.28 -2.15
CA ASP A 770 -40.44 -31.10 -1.73
C ASP A 770 -41.19 -31.57 -2.99
N GLY A 771 -41.53 -32.86 -3.04
CA GLY A 771 -42.35 -33.42 -4.12
C GLY A 771 -43.80 -32.91 -4.15
N ARG A 772 -44.10 -31.80 -3.45
CA ARG A 772 -45.39 -31.14 -3.42
C ARG A 772 -45.40 -30.06 -4.48
N SER A 773 -46.00 -30.36 -5.63
CA SER A 773 -46.26 -29.37 -6.67
C SER A 773 -47.13 -28.23 -6.11
N THR A 774 -46.76 -26.97 -6.35
CA THR A 774 -47.64 -25.81 -6.08
C THR A 774 -48.73 -25.65 -7.15
N ARG A 775 -48.82 -26.59 -8.12
CA ARG A 775 -49.86 -26.61 -9.16
C ARG A 775 -51.24 -26.58 -8.52
N ARG A 776 -51.92 -25.46 -8.74
CA ARG A 776 -53.37 -25.34 -8.66
C ARG A 776 -53.82 -24.64 -9.93
N THR A 777 -55.00 -24.99 -10.43
CA THR A 777 -55.58 -24.31 -11.58
C THR A 777 -55.73 -22.81 -11.26
N LEU A 778 -55.13 -21.95 -12.07
CA LEU A 778 -55.21 -20.50 -11.94
C LEU A 778 -56.30 -20.01 -12.88
N LYS A 779 -57.41 -19.50 -12.32
CA LYS A 779 -58.51 -18.95 -13.10
C LYS A 779 -58.45 -17.43 -13.09
N ASP A 780 -58.68 -16.81 -14.24
CA ASP A 780 -58.79 -15.36 -14.42
C ASP A 780 -57.58 -14.58 -13.85
N TYR A 781 -56.39 -15.13 -14.03
CA TYR A 781 -55.16 -14.58 -13.45
C TYR A 781 -54.53 -13.54 -14.36
N SER A 782 -54.18 -12.38 -13.82
CA SER A 782 -53.58 -11.29 -14.61
C SER A 782 -52.06 -11.45 -14.70
N LEU A 783 -51.56 -11.71 -15.91
CA LEU A 783 -50.13 -11.85 -16.21
C LEU A 783 -49.74 -10.90 -17.35
N GLY A 784 -48.46 -10.63 -17.48
CA GLY A 784 -47.83 -9.86 -18.53
C GLY A 784 -46.77 -10.70 -19.23
N PHE A 785 -46.59 -10.41 -20.49
CA PHE A 785 -45.90 -11.24 -21.46
C PHE A 785 -44.99 -10.34 -22.28
N SER A 786 -43.72 -10.71 -22.42
CA SER A 786 -42.78 -10.13 -23.36
C SER A 786 -42.96 -10.75 -24.74
N THR A 787 -43.00 -9.91 -25.77
CA THR A 787 -43.13 -10.33 -27.16
C THR A 787 -41.77 -10.50 -27.85
N LEU A 788 -40.69 -10.07 -27.19
CA LEU A 788 -39.33 -9.93 -27.77
C LEU A 788 -39.27 -9.02 -29.01
N LYS A 789 -40.33 -8.25 -29.29
CA LYS A 789 -40.39 -7.34 -30.43
C LYS A 789 -39.97 -5.93 -30.05
N LYS A 790 -39.66 -5.13 -31.08
CA LYS A 790 -39.16 -3.76 -30.93
C LYS A 790 -40.19 -2.72 -31.37
N SER A 791 -41.43 -3.10 -31.67
CA SER A 791 -42.50 -2.17 -32.01
C SER A 791 -43.84 -2.59 -31.39
N GLN A 792 -44.70 -1.60 -31.12
CA GLN A 792 -46.02 -1.85 -30.54
C GLN A 792 -46.94 -2.59 -31.52
N GLU A 793 -46.82 -2.32 -32.83
CA GLU A 793 -47.59 -3.00 -33.88
C GLU A 793 -47.26 -4.50 -33.93
N GLU A 794 -45.97 -4.88 -33.93
CA GLU A 794 -45.55 -6.28 -33.89
C GLU A 794 -45.99 -6.97 -32.59
N SER A 795 -45.98 -6.24 -31.46
CA SER A 795 -46.45 -6.76 -30.18
C SER A 795 -47.97 -6.95 -30.16
N GLN A 796 -48.72 -6.09 -30.86
CA GLN A 796 -50.17 -6.22 -31.01
C GLN A 796 -50.52 -7.46 -31.83
N LEU A 797 -49.80 -7.73 -32.93
CA LEU A 797 -50.00 -8.94 -33.73
C LEU A 797 -49.81 -10.23 -32.91
N ILE A 798 -48.82 -10.25 -32.00
CA ILE A 798 -48.63 -11.40 -31.11
C ILE A 798 -49.76 -11.50 -30.09
N ALA A 799 -50.18 -10.37 -29.48
CA ALA A 799 -51.27 -10.36 -28.52
C ALA A 799 -52.59 -10.85 -29.13
N ASP A 800 -52.88 -10.44 -30.37
CA ASP A 800 -54.06 -10.89 -31.12
C ASP A 800 -53.93 -12.37 -31.52
N ASP A 801 -52.73 -12.85 -31.85
CA ASP A 801 -52.48 -14.24 -32.22
C ASP A 801 -52.65 -15.22 -31.05
N VAL A 802 -52.35 -14.81 -29.82
CA VAL A 802 -52.48 -15.67 -28.63
C VAL A 802 -53.88 -15.64 -28.00
N LEU A 803 -54.67 -14.58 -28.24
CA LEU A 803 -55.98 -14.39 -27.62
C LEU A 803 -56.95 -15.52 -27.98
N GLY A 804 -57.59 -16.10 -26.98
CA GLY A 804 -58.55 -17.20 -27.12
C GLY A 804 -57.91 -18.55 -27.46
N LYS A 805 -56.57 -18.64 -27.55
CA LYS A 805 -55.87 -19.90 -27.79
C LYS A 805 -55.40 -20.53 -26.49
N LYS A 806 -55.39 -21.86 -26.48
CA LYS A 806 -54.81 -22.70 -25.43
C LYS A 806 -53.41 -23.12 -25.85
N LEU A 807 -52.41 -22.52 -25.21
CA LEU A 807 -50.99 -22.69 -25.50
C LEU A 807 -50.33 -23.52 -24.39
N LYS A 808 -49.08 -23.94 -24.60
CA LYS A 808 -48.34 -24.77 -23.65
C LYS A 808 -47.28 -23.95 -22.93
N ILE A 809 -47.22 -24.10 -21.62
CA ILE A 809 -46.13 -23.57 -20.81
C ILE A 809 -44.92 -24.49 -20.92
N GLN A 810 -43.77 -23.94 -21.29
CA GLN A 810 -42.49 -24.64 -21.27
C GLN A 810 -41.49 -23.86 -20.42
N VAL A 811 -40.93 -24.53 -19.41
CA VAL A 811 -39.90 -23.97 -18.55
C VAL A 811 -38.54 -24.36 -19.12
N VAL A 812 -37.76 -23.36 -19.55
CA VAL A 812 -36.42 -23.55 -20.09
C VAL A 812 -35.38 -23.12 -19.05
N GLU A 813 -34.47 -24.04 -18.71
CA GLU A 813 -33.32 -23.82 -17.82
C GLU A 813 -33.65 -23.19 -16.45
N TYR A 814 -34.87 -23.41 -15.93
CA TYR A 814 -35.41 -22.81 -14.69
C TYR A 814 -35.45 -21.26 -14.70
N ARG A 815 -35.35 -20.61 -15.87
CA ARG A 815 -35.18 -19.13 -15.98
C ARG A 815 -36.25 -18.44 -16.80
N TYR A 816 -36.78 -19.09 -17.84
CA TYR A 816 -37.76 -18.51 -18.75
C TYR A 816 -38.99 -19.40 -18.87
N VAL A 817 -40.15 -18.77 -18.85
CA VAL A 817 -41.44 -19.45 -19.04
C VAL A 817 -41.91 -19.10 -20.43
N HIS A 818 -41.63 -20.01 -21.36
CA HIS A 818 -42.00 -19.91 -22.76
C HIS A 818 -43.46 -20.32 -22.94
N ILE A 819 -44.18 -19.54 -23.72
CA ILE A 819 -45.52 -19.89 -24.17
C ILE A 819 -45.41 -20.38 -25.61
N MET A 820 -45.66 -21.66 -25.80
CA MET A 820 -45.47 -22.38 -27.05
C MET A 820 -46.81 -22.75 -27.67
N ASP A 821 -46.91 -22.72 -28.99
CA ASP A 821 -48.06 -23.28 -29.69
C ASP A 821 -48.01 -24.81 -29.81
N GLU A 822 -49.03 -25.39 -30.47
CA GLU A 822 -49.14 -26.85 -30.68
C GLU A 822 -48.01 -27.42 -31.55
N GLN A 823 -47.38 -26.58 -32.38
CA GLN A 823 -46.25 -26.92 -33.24
C GLN A 823 -44.90 -26.80 -32.53
N GLY A 824 -44.87 -26.25 -31.31
CA GLY A 824 -43.66 -26.02 -30.55
C GLY A 824 -42.91 -24.74 -30.96
N GLU A 825 -43.60 -23.76 -31.54
CA GLU A 825 -43.04 -22.41 -31.76
C GLU A 825 -43.30 -21.48 -30.58
N LEU A 826 -42.29 -20.70 -30.21
CA LEU A 826 -42.38 -19.67 -29.18
C LEU A 826 -43.24 -18.48 -29.65
N LYS A 827 -44.30 -18.17 -28.91
CA LYS A 827 -45.16 -16.99 -29.18
C LYS A 827 -44.81 -15.81 -28.29
N CYS A 828 -44.67 -16.05 -27.00
CA CYS A 828 -44.32 -15.01 -26.03
C CYS A 828 -43.67 -15.64 -24.79
N ILE A 829 -43.09 -14.80 -23.94
CA ILE A 829 -42.40 -15.22 -22.71
C ILE A 829 -43.01 -14.49 -21.52
N ILE A 830 -43.19 -15.16 -20.39
CA ILE A 830 -43.53 -14.46 -19.14
C ILE A 830 -42.24 -13.84 -18.58
N PRO A 831 -42.15 -12.50 -18.41
CA PRO A 831 -40.99 -11.83 -17.84
C PRO A 831 -40.70 -12.35 -16.43
N ARG A 832 -39.42 -12.55 -16.10
CA ARG A 832 -38.97 -13.15 -14.83
C ARG A 832 -39.33 -12.33 -13.59
N ASP A 833 -39.54 -11.04 -13.73
CA ASP A 833 -39.91 -10.11 -12.65
C ASP A 833 -41.41 -10.09 -12.33
N GLN A 834 -42.24 -10.76 -13.14
CA GLN A 834 -43.62 -11.00 -12.80
C GLN A 834 -43.76 -12.14 -11.79
N VAL A 835 -43.75 -11.74 -10.54
CA VAL A 835 -44.09 -12.62 -9.43
C VAL A 835 -45.62 -12.82 -9.45
N ILE A 836 -46.08 -14.05 -9.69
CA ILE A 836 -47.41 -14.47 -9.20
C ILE A 836 -47.43 -14.07 -7.73
N ARG A 837 -48.38 -13.23 -7.34
CA ARG A 837 -48.41 -12.45 -6.09
C ARG A 837 -47.71 -13.16 -4.92
N ARG A 838 -46.72 -12.51 -4.28
CA ARG A 838 -45.83 -13.09 -3.25
C ARG A 838 -46.58 -13.75 -2.08
N ASP A 839 -47.79 -13.29 -1.78
CA ASP A 839 -48.70 -13.81 -0.75
C ASP A 839 -49.37 -15.15 -1.13
N GLU A 840 -49.36 -15.53 -2.41
CA GLU A 840 -50.04 -16.73 -2.90
C GLU A 840 -49.14 -17.98 -2.98
N GLY A 841 -47.82 -17.83 -2.89
CA GLY A 841 -46.87 -18.97 -2.83
C GLY A 841 -46.79 -19.84 -4.08
N LEU A 842 -47.01 -19.25 -5.27
CA LEU A 842 -47.14 -19.95 -6.56
C LEU A 842 -45.93 -19.78 -7.48
N SER A 843 -45.48 -20.90 -8.08
CA SER A 843 -44.31 -20.95 -8.96
C SER A 843 -44.71 -21.21 -10.40
N LEU A 844 -44.44 -20.29 -11.33
CA LEU A 844 -44.62 -20.56 -12.77
C LEU A 844 -43.74 -21.73 -13.25
N LEU A 845 -42.64 -22.02 -12.55
CA LEU A 845 -41.77 -23.16 -12.86
C LEU A 845 -42.49 -24.50 -12.64
N ASP A 846 -43.46 -24.52 -11.72
CA ASP A 846 -44.23 -25.72 -11.43
C ASP A 846 -45.22 -26.02 -12.56
N PHE A 847 -45.62 -25.04 -13.37
CA PHE A 847 -46.56 -25.20 -14.47
C PHE A 847 -45.91 -25.69 -15.77
N ASN A 848 -44.68 -26.20 -15.72
CA ASN A 848 -44.04 -26.78 -16.91
C ASN A 848 -44.91 -27.90 -17.52
N GLY A 849 -45.23 -27.75 -18.80
CA GLY A 849 -46.05 -28.68 -19.56
C GLY A 849 -47.56 -28.52 -19.38
N THR A 850 -48.05 -27.60 -18.55
CA THR A 850 -49.49 -27.31 -18.44
C THR A 850 -49.95 -26.37 -19.55
N ALA A 851 -51.26 -26.29 -19.72
CA ALA A 851 -51.86 -25.42 -20.72
C ALA A 851 -52.22 -24.05 -20.13
N ILE A 852 -52.05 -23.00 -20.93
CA ILE A 852 -52.41 -21.62 -20.61
C ILE A 852 -53.35 -21.08 -21.70
N GLU A 853 -54.50 -20.57 -21.30
CA GLU A 853 -55.50 -19.97 -22.18
C GLU A 853 -55.56 -18.46 -21.95
N PHE A 854 -55.49 -17.66 -23.01
CA PHE A 854 -55.57 -16.21 -22.93
C PHE A 854 -57.03 -15.76 -23.08
N LEU A 855 -57.62 -15.24 -22.00
CA LEU A 855 -59.04 -14.87 -21.93
C LEU A 855 -59.28 -13.44 -22.43
N SER A 856 -58.39 -12.50 -22.09
CA SER A 856 -58.46 -11.11 -22.57
C SER A 856 -57.08 -10.45 -22.59
N ILE A 857 -56.89 -9.47 -23.48
CA ILE A 857 -55.71 -8.61 -23.51
C ILE A 857 -56.08 -7.26 -22.89
N GLU A 858 -55.35 -6.83 -21.86
CA GLU A 858 -55.63 -5.58 -21.14
C GLU A 858 -54.85 -4.37 -21.70
N LYS A 859 -53.56 -4.55 -22.00
CA LYS A 859 -52.68 -3.45 -22.46
C LYS A 859 -51.51 -3.98 -23.26
N VAL A 860 -51.25 -3.39 -24.42
CA VAL A 860 -50.08 -3.70 -25.27
C VAL A 860 -49.11 -2.51 -25.29
N THR A 861 -47.81 -2.80 -25.22
CA THR A 861 -46.71 -1.85 -25.29
C THR A 861 -45.72 -2.23 -26.39
N LYS A 862 -44.61 -1.49 -26.54
CA LYS A 862 -43.61 -1.70 -27.58
C LYS A 862 -42.99 -3.11 -27.60
N SER A 863 -42.90 -3.78 -26.46
CA SER A 863 -42.21 -5.06 -26.32
C SER A 863 -42.91 -6.05 -25.39
N SER A 864 -44.14 -5.75 -24.97
CA SER A 864 -44.89 -6.59 -24.03
C SER A 864 -46.39 -6.32 -24.08
N PHE A 865 -47.19 -7.22 -23.52
CA PHE A 865 -48.61 -7.01 -23.26
C PHE A 865 -49.04 -7.60 -21.92
N LYS A 866 -50.18 -7.18 -21.40
CA LYS A 866 -50.83 -7.72 -20.19
C LYS A 866 -52.12 -8.44 -20.60
N ALA A 867 -52.37 -9.61 -20.03
CA ALA A 867 -53.51 -10.46 -20.34
C ALA A 867 -54.07 -11.15 -19.10
N ILE A 868 -55.36 -11.44 -19.13
CA ILE A 868 -56.02 -12.33 -18.17
C ILE A 868 -55.94 -13.74 -18.76
N VAL A 869 -55.44 -14.69 -17.96
CA VAL A 869 -55.21 -16.06 -18.40
C VAL A 869 -55.83 -17.10 -17.46
N HIS A 870 -56.07 -18.28 -18.03
CA HIS A 870 -56.39 -19.49 -17.29
C HIS A 870 -55.22 -20.47 -17.44
N ILE A 871 -54.68 -21.01 -16.34
CA ILE A 871 -53.63 -22.03 -16.36
C ILE A 871 -54.17 -23.29 -15.70
N ASP A 872 -54.15 -24.41 -16.43
CA ASP A 872 -54.68 -25.71 -15.99
C ASP A 872 -53.91 -26.30 -14.80
#